data_AF-A0AA87NQU4-F1
#
_entry.id   AF-A0AA87NQU4-F1
#
_cell.length_a   1.000
_cell.length_b   1.000
_cell.length_c   1.000
_cell.angle_alpha   90.00
_cell.angle_beta   90.00
_cell.angle_gamma   90.00
#
_symmetry.space_group_name_H-M   'P 1'
#
loop_
_entity.id
_entity.type
_entity.pdbx_description
1 polymer ?
#
loop_
_entity_poly.entity_id
_entity_poly.type
_entity_poly.pdbx_seq_one_letter_code
_entity_poly.pdbx_strand_id
1 'polypeptide(L)'
;MRNVYAILTGICLILLCTTCTQFTADIEDYLSYWSTEVAATDFTLDKPYISMGEMLYVSSAEDVTVTIKLRNPKKLTLKMPTSSDKVIRFPGLSTQPQYGIEKDYTLTQTTSNKLILTYKKDFLQAHEWGNGDIGAEITFIADDNRVFDKRFSMNLKADTPPALEYKGVGKTQADGKWYYVLIFQAQNMNAPLPSPLSHLHGDIKTLHITKESGESSVYTIQNINAAAKTFNWKPGDPLLMTAMQLEAGDYEGAAPNFPAATDKWLIYYKTDIEISPSSAAKTYTAQLSDAAGLRSNEVKCSTVKRKVGAINLVVTNPSSYIPQSGETGEQAYPYSIRCDEDGATLKATCNTPGVTISYTVYNITSGMAVETSKGSGASPLTGIRLITPGTVGQTKKYKVALKATAPGFTEDTRDVYYTLTRAGGVTIDASTLNENEKWKKLREAVVNATEGDIITIKGEIKATNDSGNYDEIIINKDLTIRGKSSKDTDILNANGNTGSKPVHRIFNVQTGKTLTLSGLTLKNATAPSGGDGGAIFVQSSGRAELSNCTIEGCNANGGSGGAIGSQGGTVTITGCTLTNNSATDGGAVYATSGGTFTMHSGTINGNTVQSTAPKTRGGGVFVSVGATFTMKGGTISGNTATTQGSSGTKAMGGGVCVSDSGSKFIMEEHSPKITGNKVKTAGSGSNLSTIGGGVCVCDGAIFEMKAGSIENNKALEGDKQYFGHTGGGVCVGDSVDGSTSGATFTMTGGTISDNEAGYGGGVAVTSNSSFKMSGDDSKISGNKASYQDKNPPHKKLGSGGGVFVLHGILDMTGGVINGNEAGYGGGIHGKAHGSNNGEIVVSGNSTISNNIADSGGGITSEYKLSIKEYASKTPTIKENNANSICGGIYLRYNNILNFTGGTVTGNTVSALPGLGKGMYLEAKSTKVEMSGSATVNENNDVHLGGFDSSNYAYITVTGALTEQHAATLTVRSDFGYTAGREVVKGDGFPLTLAYINKFPITKQTAPSEQEWTTELSSNALRLKKGTP
;
A
#
# COMPACT_ATOMS: atom_id res chain seq x y z
N MET A 1 -31.01 -104.99 -84.76
CA MET A 1 -31.33 -105.12 -83.32
C MET A 1 -30.25 -104.55 -82.35
N ARG A 2 -29.14 -103.92 -82.80
CA ARG A 2 -28.19 -103.22 -81.91
C ARG A 2 -28.59 -101.79 -81.53
N ASN A 3 -29.49 -101.17 -82.28
CA ASN A 3 -29.88 -99.75 -82.09
C ASN A 3 -31.05 -99.55 -81.10
N VAL A 4 -31.66 -100.64 -80.60
CA VAL A 4 -32.86 -100.59 -79.75
C VAL A 4 -32.53 -100.73 -78.27
N TYR A 5 -31.40 -101.37 -77.94
CA TYR A 5 -30.85 -101.26 -76.59
C TYR A 5 -30.40 -99.81 -76.40
N ALA A 6 -30.98 -99.21 -75.37
CA ALA A 6 -30.09 -98.61 -74.41
C ALA A 6 -29.41 -97.29 -74.85
N ILE A 7 -29.89 -96.77 -75.98
CA ILE A 7 -30.66 -95.52 -75.96
C ILE A 7 -31.52 -95.42 -74.66
N LEU A 8 -32.09 -96.52 -74.14
CA LEU A 8 -32.53 -96.69 -72.74
C LEU A 8 -31.49 -96.37 -71.62
N THR A 9 -30.18 -96.71 -71.71
CA THR A 9 -29.17 -96.31 -70.71
C THR A 9 -28.86 -94.82 -70.80
N GLY A 10 -28.84 -94.25 -72.01
CA GLY A 10 -28.63 -92.81 -72.22
C GLY A 10 -29.78 -91.97 -71.65
N ILE A 11 -31.03 -92.42 -71.85
CA ILE A 11 -32.22 -91.70 -71.36
C ILE A 11 -32.31 -91.74 -69.83
N CYS A 12 -31.94 -92.85 -69.16
CA CYS A 12 -31.90 -92.90 -67.70
C CYS A 12 -30.79 -92.03 -67.07
N LEU A 13 -29.63 -91.84 -67.73
CA LEU A 13 -28.59 -90.95 -67.20
C LEU A 13 -28.95 -89.46 -67.36
N ILE A 14 -29.66 -89.09 -68.43
CA ILE A 14 -30.08 -87.70 -68.66
C ILE A 14 -31.22 -87.30 -67.72
N LEU A 15 -32.12 -88.24 -67.38
CA LEU A 15 -33.21 -87.99 -66.43
C LEU A 15 -32.75 -87.89 -64.96
N LEU A 16 -31.58 -88.43 -64.60
CA LEU A 16 -30.98 -88.26 -63.26
C LEU A 16 -30.27 -86.91 -63.07
N CYS A 17 -29.85 -86.23 -64.14
CA CYS A 17 -29.13 -84.96 -64.07
C CYS A 17 -30.04 -83.72 -64.11
N THR A 18 -31.31 -83.86 -64.47
CA THR A 18 -32.25 -82.72 -64.63
C THR A 18 -32.93 -82.30 -63.33
N THR A 19 -32.82 -83.09 -62.26
CA THR A 19 -33.40 -82.77 -60.95
C THR A 19 -32.41 -82.14 -59.96
N CYS A 20 -31.15 -81.94 -60.36
CA CYS A 20 -30.13 -81.27 -59.53
C CYS A 20 -29.82 -79.88 -60.10
N THR A 21 -30.18 -78.83 -59.36
CA THR A 21 -30.00 -77.41 -59.72
C THR A 21 -28.57 -77.04 -60.12
N GLN A 22 -27.55 -77.77 -59.63
CA GLN A 22 -26.13 -77.55 -59.97
C GLN A 22 -25.78 -77.77 -61.46
N PHE A 23 -26.61 -78.47 -62.24
CA PHE A 23 -26.37 -78.76 -63.67
C PHE A 23 -27.32 -78.00 -64.62
N THR A 24 -28.21 -77.16 -64.09
CA THR A 24 -29.18 -76.37 -64.87
C THR A 24 -29.10 -74.87 -64.63
N ALA A 25 -28.37 -74.42 -63.61
CA ALA A 25 -28.02 -73.02 -63.41
C ALA A 25 -26.74 -72.64 -64.20
N ASP A 26 -26.61 -71.37 -64.57
CA ASP A 26 -25.37 -70.84 -65.16
C ASP A 26 -24.19 -71.07 -64.19
N ILE A 27 -23.16 -71.77 -64.66
CA ILE A 27 -22.09 -72.26 -63.80
C ILE A 27 -21.22 -71.13 -63.25
N GLU A 28 -21.08 -70.02 -63.98
CA GLU A 28 -20.34 -68.84 -63.54
C GLU A 28 -21.13 -68.09 -62.45
N ASP A 29 -22.44 -67.98 -62.60
CA ASP A 29 -23.30 -67.39 -61.56
C ASP A 29 -23.38 -68.26 -60.31
N TYR A 30 -23.43 -69.59 -60.47
CA TYR A 30 -23.38 -70.53 -59.36
C TYR A 30 -22.03 -70.46 -58.63
N LEU A 31 -20.90 -70.57 -59.35
CA LEU A 31 -19.57 -70.51 -58.75
C LEU A 31 -19.25 -69.12 -58.15
N SER A 32 -19.68 -68.03 -58.78
CA SER A 32 -19.52 -66.67 -58.23
C SER A 32 -20.42 -66.40 -57.03
N TYR A 33 -21.60 -67.04 -56.95
CA TYR A 33 -22.41 -67.04 -55.73
C TYR A 33 -21.65 -67.72 -54.58
N TRP A 34 -21.03 -68.88 -54.82
CA TRP A 34 -20.34 -69.65 -53.79
C TRP A 34 -18.96 -69.08 -53.40
N SER A 35 -18.32 -68.29 -54.27
CA SER A 35 -17.04 -67.61 -54.02
C SER A 35 -17.16 -66.13 -53.60
N THR A 36 -18.38 -65.59 -53.46
CA THR A 36 -18.59 -64.21 -53.02
C THR A 36 -18.09 -63.97 -51.59
N GLU A 37 -17.59 -62.77 -51.33
CA GLU A 37 -17.19 -62.31 -49.99
C GLU A 37 -18.02 -61.09 -49.60
N VAL A 38 -18.45 -61.00 -48.34
CA VAL A 38 -19.07 -59.81 -47.77
C VAL A 38 -18.08 -59.12 -46.82
N ALA A 39 -17.90 -57.81 -47.01
CA ALA A 39 -17.01 -57.02 -46.16
C ALA A 39 -17.56 -55.61 -45.95
N ALA A 40 -17.27 -55.01 -44.79
CA ALA A 40 -17.50 -53.59 -44.56
C ALA A 40 -16.46 -52.76 -45.31
N THR A 41 -16.90 -51.68 -45.95
CA THR A 41 -16.01 -50.77 -46.69
C THR A 41 -15.82 -49.43 -45.99
N ASP A 42 -16.82 -49.01 -45.21
CA ASP A 42 -16.86 -47.69 -44.57
C ASP A 42 -18.00 -47.67 -43.53
N PHE A 43 -17.99 -46.71 -42.61
CA PHE A 43 -19.10 -46.46 -41.70
C PHE A 43 -19.26 -44.97 -41.38
N THR A 44 -20.48 -44.59 -40.97
CA THR A 44 -20.79 -43.21 -40.54
C THR A 44 -21.64 -43.24 -39.28
N LEU A 45 -21.39 -42.30 -38.36
CA LEU A 45 -22.23 -42.01 -37.21
C LEU A 45 -23.23 -40.90 -37.56
N ASP A 46 -24.46 -41.00 -37.09
CA ASP A 46 -25.50 -39.98 -37.29
C ASP A 46 -25.39 -38.80 -36.30
N LYS A 47 -24.67 -38.99 -35.20
CA LYS A 47 -24.41 -37.97 -34.17
C LYS A 47 -22.97 -37.43 -34.26
N PRO A 48 -22.73 -36.17 -33.82
CA PRO A 48 -21.39 -35.63 -33.66
C PRO A 48 -20.55 -36.50 -32.71
N TYR A 49 -19.27 -36.64 -33.03
CA TYR A 49 -18.32 -37.41 -32.23
C TYR A 49 -16.97 -36.70 -32.18
N ILE A 50 -16.19 -36.99 -31.14
CA ILE A 50 -14.81 -36.52 -31.00
C ILE A 50 -13.88 -37.70 -31.27
N SER A 51 -12.83 -37.49 -32.06
CA SER A 51 -11.80 -38.49 -32.33
C SER A 51 -10.54 -38.13 -31.55
N MET A 52 -10.06 -39.03 -30.69
CA MET A 52 -8.75 -38.91 -30.05
C MET A 52 -7.91 -40.14 -30.42
N GLY A 53 -7.03 -39.98 -31.42
CA GLY A 53 -6.39 -41.12 -32.08
C GLY A 53 -7.41 -41.97 -32.83
N GLU A 54 -7.34 -43.29 -32.68
CA GLU A 54 -8.28 -44.26 -33.28
C GLU A 54 -9.58 -44.46 -32.46
N MET A 55 -9.72 -43.76 -31.33
CA MET A 55 -10.85 -43.87 -30.42
C MET A 55 -11.90 -42.79 -30.73
N LEU A 56 -13.15 -43.21 -30.94
CA LEU A 56 -14.28 -42.31 -31.14
C LEU A 56 -15.08 -42.15 -29.85
N TYR A 57 -15.50 -40.92 -29.55
CA TYR A 57 -16.32 -40.58 -28.38
C TYR A 57 -17.63 -39.97 -28.84
N VAL A 58 -18.74 -40.52 -28.37
CA VAL A 58 -20.10 -40.04 -28.65
C VAL A 58 -20.80 -39.65 -27.36
N SER A 59 -21.70 -38.67 -27.44
CA SER A 59 -22.57 -38.33 -26.30
C SER A 59 -23.66 -39.38 -26.11
N SER A 60 -24.06 -39.64 -24.86
CA SER A 60 -25.20 -40.49 -24.51
C SER A 60 -26.53 -39.76 -24.37
N ALA A 61 -26.63 -38.51 -24.83
CA ALA A 61 -27.86 -37.75 -24.72
C ALA A 61 -29.06 -38.42 -25.43
N GLU A 62 -28.78 -39.16 -26.52
CA GLU A 62 -29.76 -39.81 -27.41
C GLU A 62 -29.21 -41.14 -27.95
N ASP A 63 -30.06 -41.94 -28.62
CA ASP A 63 -29.62 -43.11 -29.40
C ASP A 63 -28.58 -42.69 -30.45
N VAL A 64 -27.59 -43.54 -30.68
CA VAL A 64 -26.54 -43.34 -31.69
C VAL A 64 -26.59 -44.45 -32.72
N THR A 65 -26.66 -44.08 -33.99
CA THR A 65 -26.73 -45.01 -35.11
C THR A 65 -25.43 -45.01 -35.92
N VAL A 66 -24.83 -46.19 -36.03
CA VAL A 66 -23.74 -46.53 -36.94
C VAL A 66 -24.32 -47.13 -38.22
N THR A 67 -24.18 -46.41 -39.33
CA THR A 67 -24.45 -46.95 -40.66
C THR A 67 -23.18 -47.58 -41.22
N ILE A 68 -23.18 -48.90 -41.42
CA ILE A 68 -22.06 -49.67 -41.97
C ILE A 68 -22.37 -49.98 -43.44
N LYS A 69 -21.50 -49.52 -44.33
CA LYS A 69 -21.58 -49.80 -45.78
C LYS A 69 -20.90 -51.14 -46.06
N LEU A 70 -21.60 -52.02 -46.75
CA LEU A 70 -21.11 -53.35 -47.13
C LEU A 70 -20.85 -53.43 -48.63
N ARG A 71 -19.75 -54.09 -48.98
CA ARG A 71 -19.58 -54.72 -50.29
C ARG A 71 -20.23 -56.10 -50.23
N ASN A 72 -21.44 -56.23 -50.77
CA ASN A 72 -22.19 -57.49 -50.86
C ASN A 72 -22.69 -57.70 -52.30
N PRO A 73 -21.81 -58.14 -53.22
CA PRO A 73 -22.07 -58.10 -54.66
C PRO A 73 -23.19 -59.06 -55.10
N LYS A 74 -23.43 -60.14 -54.34
CA LYS A 74 -24.51 -61.10 -54.58
C LYS A 74 -25.77 -60.83 -53.75
N LYS A 75 -25.85 -59.64 -53.13
CA LYS A 75 -27.02 -59.15 -52.37
C LYS A 75 -27.52 -60.12 -51.29
N LEU A 76 -26.60 -60.84 -50.64
CA LEU A 76 -26.93 -61.84 -49.63
C LEU A 76 -27.67 -61.23 -48.42
N THR A 77 -28.65 -61.95 -47.92
CA THR A 77 -29.26 -61.64 -46.62
C THR A 77 -28.34 -62.14 -45.52
N LEU A 78 -27.97 -61.26 -44.59
CA LEU A 78 -27.14 -61.59 -43.46
C LEU A 78 -28.00 -61.97 -42.26
N LYS A 79 -27.51 -62.90 -41.46
CA LYS A 79 -28.14 -63.24 -40.18
C LYS A 79 -28.02 -62.08 -39.22
N MET A 80 -29.15 -61.71 -38.63
CA MET A 80 -29.18 -60.77 -37.51
C MET A 80 -28.97 -61.52 -36.20
N PRO A 81 -28.46 -60.86 -35.14
CA PRO A 81 -28.26 -61.49 -33.85
C PRO A 81 -29.58 -62.03 -33.26
N THR A 82 -29.51 -63.17 -32.59
CA THR A 82 -30.54 -63.64 -31.66
C THR A 82 -29.94 -63.67 -30.25
N SER A 83 -30.76 -63.91 -29.21
CA SER A 83 -30.32 -63.85 -27.80
C SER A 83 -29.17 -64.81 -27.42
N SER A 84 -28.77 -65.75 -28.30
CA SER A 84 -27.71 -66.74 -28.06
C SER A 84 -26.59 -66.77 -29.13
N ASP A 85 -26.58 -65.86 -30.11
CA ASP A 85 -25.71 -65.95 -31.30
C ASP A 85 -24.45 -65.07 -31.28
N LYS A 86 -23.38 -65.55 -31.94
CA LYS A 86 -22.04 -64.92 -32.07
C LYS A 86 -21.89 -63.92 -33.24
N VAL A 87 -22.99 -63.36 -33.77
CA VAL A 87 -22.97 -62.46 -34.96
C VAL A 87 -22.22 -61.16 -34.68
N ILE A 88 -22.43 -60.60 -33.49
CA ILE A 88 -21.82 -59.36 -33.03
C ILE A 88 -21.26 -59.60 -31.62
N ARG A 89 -20.11 -59.03 -31.34
CA ARG A 89 -19.49 -59.04 -30.03
C ARG A 89 -18.91 -57.67 -29.71
N PHE A 90 -18.73 -57.39 -28.42
CA PHE A 90 -18.17 -56.15 -27.91
C PHE A 90 -16.91 -56.52 -27.15
N PRO A 91 -15.75 -56.63 -27.82
CA PRO A 91 -14.54 -57.18 -27.23
C PRO A 91 -13.99 -56.33 -26.08
N GLY A 92 -14.31 -55.03 -26.06
CA GLY A 92 -13.95 -54.10 -25.00
C GLY A 92 -14.77 -54.22 -23.71
N LEU A 93 -15.80 -55.09 -23.67
CA LEU A 93 -16.69 -55.27 -22.53
C LEU A 93 -16.63 -56.70 -21.97
N SER A 94 -16.52 -56.81 -20.65
CA SER A 94 -16.55 -58.10 -19.95
C SER A 94 -17.94 -58.74 -19.93
N THR A 95 -19.00 -57.93 -19.92
CA THR A 95 -20.39 -58.36 -20.04
C THR A 95 -20.92 -57.92 -21.40
N GLN A 96 -21.44 -58.87 -22.18
CA GLN A 96 -21.93 -58.57 -23.53
C GLN A 96 -23.32 -57.89 -23.46
N PRO A 97 -23.55 -56.83 -24.25
CA PRO A 97 -24.84 -56.16 -24.30
C PRO A 97 -25.93 -57.02 -24.93
N GLN A 98 -27.18 -56.72 -24.58
CA GLN A 98 -28.37 -57.43 -25.05
C GLN A 98 -28.90 -56.85 -26.36
N TYR A 99 -29.16 -57.74 -27.32
CA TYR A 99 -29.82 -57.41 -28.58
C TYR A 99 -31.34 -57.27 -28.40
N GLY A 100 -31.95 -56.21 -28.95
CA GLY A 100 -33.40 -56.05 -28.98
C GLY A 100 -33.85 -54.58 -29.04
N ILE A 101 -35.11 -54.35 -29.44
CA ILE A 101 -35.64 -52.99 -29.64
C ILE A 101 -35.74 -52.18 -28.33
N GLU A 102 -35.99 -52.85 -27.22
CA GLU A 102 -36.02 -52.30 -25.84
C GLU A 102 -34.77 -52.70 -25.02
N LYS A 103 -33.68 -53.08 -25.70
CA LYS A 103 -32.44 -53.58 -25.09
C LYS A 103 -31.27 -52.64 -25.40
N ASP A 104 -30.05 -53.11 -25.26
CA ASP A 104 -28.86 -52.26 -25.33
C ASP A 104 -28.52 -51.79 -26.75
N TYR A 105 -28.78 -52.64 -27.74
CA TYR A 105 -28.57 -52.29 -29.16
C TYR A 105 -29.50 -53.06 -30.09
N THR A 106 -29.64 -52.54 -31.31
CA THR A 106 -30.26 -53.24 -32.44
C THR A 106 -29.29 -53.29 -33.62
N LEU A 107 -29.35 -54.37 -34.39
CA LEU A 107 -28.62 -54.53 -35.65
C LEU A 107 -29.63 -54.98 -36.71
N THR A 108 -29.70 -54.23 -37.81
CA THR A 108 -30.63 -54.51 -38.92
C THR A 108 -29.93 -54.35 -40.27
N GLN A 109 -30.24 -55.25 -41.21
CA GLN A 109 -29.90 -55.09 -42.61
C GLN A 109 -31.05 -54.39 -43.32
N THR A 110 -30.86 -53.10 -43.64
CA THR A 110 -31.92 -52.30 -44.28
C THR A 110 -31.92 -52.45 -45.79
N THR A 111 -30.75 -52.67 -46.39
CA THR A 111 -30.59 -53.09 -47.79
C THR A 111 -29.44 -54.07 -47.87
N SER A 112 -29.30 -54.79 -48.99
CA SER A 112 -28.26 -55.80 -49.12
C SER A 112 -26.84 -55.29 -48.86
N ASN A 113 -26.57 -54.00 -49.12
CA ASN A 113 -25.26 -53.35 -48.95
C ASN A 113 -25.16 -52.45 -47.70
N LYS A 114 -26.11 -52.54 -46.74
CA LYS A 114 -26.14 -51.63 -45.59
C LYS A 114 -26.62 -52.33 -44.32
N LEU A 115 -25.80 -52.23 -43.26
CA LEU A 115 -26.21 -52.53 -41.89
C LEU A 115 -26.39 -51.24 -41.10
N ILE A 116 -27.35 -51.28 -40.17
CA ILE A 116 -27.61 -50.22 -39.21
C ILE A 116 -27.48 -50.83 -37.82
N LEU A 117 -26.44 -50.43 -37.09
CA LEU A 117 -26.25 -50.72 -35.67
C LEU A 117 -26.70 -49.49 -34.89
N THR A 118 -27.70 -49.62 -34.03
CA THR A 118 -28.14 -48.53 -33.15
C THR A 118 -27.87 -48.88 -31.71
N TYR A 119 -27.05 -48.08 -31.05
CA TYR A 119 -26.82 -48.09 -29.61
C TYR A 119 -27.93 -47.31 -28.92
N LYS A 120 -28.55 -47.91 -27.90
CA LYS A 120 -29.62 -47.27 -27.16
C LYS A 120 -29.08 -46.29 -26.13
N LYS A 121 -29.81 -45.20 -25.93
CA LYS A 121 -29.49 -44.14 -24.96
C LYS A 121 -29.13 -44.70 -23.59
N ASP A 122 -29.95 -45.57 -23.03
CA ASP A 122 -29.73 -46.11 -21.68
C ASP A 122 -28.44 -46.95 -21.61
N PHE A 123 -28.09 -47.66 -22.69
CA PHE A 123 -26.83 -48.38 -22.80
C PHE A 123 -25.62 -47.44 -22.90
N LEU A 124 -25.73 -46.37 -23.68
CA LEU A 124 -24.70 -45.34 -23.76
C LEU A 124 -24.49 -44.66 -22.40
N GLN A 125 -25.57 -44.30 -21.71
CA GLN A 125 -25.54 -43.69 -20.37
C GLN A 125 -24.92 -44.62 -19.31
N ALA A 126 -25.10 -45.94 -19.44
CA ALA A 126 -24.46 -46.91 -18.55
C ALA A 126 -22.94 -47.00 -18.76
N HIS A 127 -22.44 -46.59 -19.92
CA HIS A 127 -21.02 -46.60 -20.29
C HIS A 127 -20.41 -45.19 -20.38
N GLU A 128 -21.08 -44.18 -19.81
CA GLU A 128 -20.55 -42.82 -19.72
C GLU A 128 -19.19 -42.76 -19.00
N TRP A 129 -18.51 -41.61 -19.09
CA TRP A 129 -17.13 -41.41 -18.61
C TRP A 129 -16.12 -42.31 -19.34
N GLY A 130 -16.51 -42.84 -20.50
CA GLY A 130 -15.72 -43.78 -21.28
C GLY A 130 -15.40 -45.08 -20.52
N ASN A 131 -16.29 -45.50 -19.60
CA ASN A 131 -16.12 -46.64 -18.68
C ASN A 131 -16.28 -48.02 -19.36
N GLY A 132 -15.71 -48.16 -20.55
CA GLY A 132 -15.75 -49.36 -21.38
C GLY A 132 -15.66 -48.98 -22.84
N ASP A 133 -14.96 -49.80 -23.65
CA ASP A 133 -15.01 -49.66 -25.10
C ASP A 133 -16.22 -50.44 -25.62
N ILE A 134 -17.24 -49.68 -26.03
CA ILE A 134 -18.50 -50.18 -26.58
C ILE A 134 -18.41 -50.44 -28.10
N GLY A 135 -17.20 -50.42 -28.66
CA GLY A 135 -16.91 -50.79 -30.02
C GLY A 135 -17.41 -52.19 -30.37
N ALA A 136 -18.17 -52.29 -31.45
CA ALA A 136 -18.68 -53.56 -31.95
C ALA A 136 -17.70 -54.22 -32.93
N GLU A 137 -17.55 -55.53 -32.80
CA GLU A 137 -17.00 -56.40 -33.84
C GLU A 137 -18.12 -57.27 -34.42
N ILE A 138 -18.40 -57.13 -35.72
CA ILE A 138 -19.46 -57.86 -36.41
C ILE A 138 -18.84 -58.86 -37.38
N THR A 139 -19.20 -60.14 -37.20
CA THR A 139 -18.89 -61.20 -38.15
C THR A 139 -20.05 -61.33 -39.14
N PHE A 140 -19.75 -61.21 -40.43
CA PHE A 140 -20.79 -61.36 -41.45
C PHE A 140 -21.09 -62.84 -41.69
N ILE A 141 -22.34 -63.22 -41.47
CA ILE A 141 -22.83 -64.58 -41.67
C ILE A 141 -24.04 -64.51 -42.60
N ALA A 142 -24.00 -65.20 -43.74
CA ALA A 142 -25.15 -65.30 -44.64
C ALA A 142 -26.25 -66.20 -44.05
N ASP A 143 -27.50 -66.03 -44.49
CA ASP A 143 -28.64 -66.86 -44.08
C ASP A 143 -28.44 -68.36 -44.41
N ASP A 144 -27.67 -68.67 -45.45
CA ASP A 144 -27.20 -70.01 -45.82
C ASP A 144 -26.08 -70.58 -44.89
N ASN A 145 -25.73 -69.89 -43.81
CA ASN A 145 -24.72 -70.22 -42.79
C ASN A 145 -23.25 -70.01 -43.18
N ARG A 146 -22.94 -69.42 -44.34
CA ARG A 146 -21.54 -69.07 -44.66
C ARG A 146 -21.04 -67.94 -43.78
N VAL A 147 -19.86 -68.15 -43.19
CA VAL A 147 -19.15 -67.15 -42.37
C VAL A 147 -18.05 -66.53 -43.21
N PHE A 148 -17.99 -65.20 -43.28
CA PHE A 148 -16.96 -64.49 -44.01
C PHE A 148 -15.78 -64.10 -43.10
N ASP A 149 -14.57 -64.18 -43.64
CA ASP A 149 -13.33 -63.92 -42.88
C ASP A 149 -13.18 -62.46 -42.47
N LYS A 150 -13.65 -61.53 -43.32
CA LYS A 150 -13.64 -60.10 -43.01
C LYS A 150 -14.73 -59.74 -42.03
N ARG A 151 -14.34 -58.97 -41.02
CA ARG A 151 -15.21 -58.47 -39.96
C ARG A 151 -15.24 -56.95 -39.99
N PHE A 152 -16.33 -56.38 -39.51
CA PHE A 152 -16.35 -54.98 -39.13
C PHE A 152 -15.84 -54.86 -37.69
N SER A 153 -14.98 -53.89 -37.43
CA SER A 153 -14.56 -53.52 -36.08
C SER A 153 -14.46 -52.00 -35.99
N MET A 154 -14.85 -51.44 -34.86
CA MET A 154 -14.64 -50.04 -34.53
C MET A 154 -14.34 -49.91 -33.04
N ASN A 155 -13.61 -48.87 -32.67
CA ASN A 155 -13.45 -48.49 -31.27
C ASN A 155 -14.46 -47.36 -31.01
N LEU A 156 -15.32 -47.51 -30.01
CA LEU A 156 -16.29 -46.47 -29.62
C LEU A 156 -16.41 -46.37 -28.10
N LYS A 157 -16.47 -45.15 -27.56
CA LYS A 157 -16.78 -44.88 -26.16
C LYS A 157 -17.95 -43.91 -26.06
N ALA A 158 -18.79 -44.11 -25.04
CA ALA A 158 -19.79 -43.12 -24.65
C ALA A 158 -19.15 -42.18 -23.62
N ASP A 159 -19.02 -40.91 -23.98
CA ASP A 159 -18.51 -39.87 -23.08
C ASP A 159 -18.94 -38.48 -23.56
N THR A 160 -19.82 -37.84 -22.79
CA THR A 160 -20.36 -36.52 -23.13
C THR A 160 -19.41 -35.43 -22.65
N PRO A 161 -18.86 -34.59 -23.55
CA PRO A 161 -17.94 -33.52 -23.17
C PRO A 161 -18.57 -32.54 -22.18
N PRO A 162 -17.82 -31.98 -21.22
CA PRO A 162 -18.34 -30.98 -20.30
C PRO A 162 -18.74 -29.70 -21.03
N ALA A 163 -19.54 -28.85 -20.37
CA ALA A 163 -19.90 -27.53 -20.88
C ALA A 163 -19.63 -26.45 -19.82
N LEU A 164 -19.15 -25.28 -20.25
CA LEU A 164 -18.72 -24.20 -19.37
C LEU A 164 -19.36 -22.87 -19.78
N GLU A 165 -19.82 -22.11 -18.80
CA GLU A 165 -20.40 -20.77 -18.98
C GLU A 165 -19.62 -19.73 -18.17
N TYR A 166 -19.45 -18.51 -18.69
CA TYR A 166 -18.92 -17.39 -17.91
C TYR A 166 -20.06 -16.66 -17.18
N LYS A 167 -19.99 -16.60 -15.85
CA LYS A 167 -21.02 -15.98 -15.01
C LYS A 167 -20.70 -14.57 -14.57
N GLY A 168 -19.45 -14.15 -14.72
CA GLY A 168 -19.03 -12.78 -14.45
C GLY A 168 -17.74 -12.68 -13.65
N VAL A 169 -17.57 -11.54 -12.99
CA VAL A 169 -16.32 -11.19 -12.29
C VAL A 169 -16.61 -10.62 -10.91
N GLY A 170 -15.85 -11.10 -9.93
CA GLY A 170 -15.87 -10.65 -8.55
C GLY A 170 -14.50 -10.18 -8.08
N LYS A 171 -14.37 -10.05 -6.76
CA LYS A 171 -13.11 -9.75 -6.07
C LYS A 171 -12.83 -10.67 -4.90
N THR A 172 -11.56 -10.76 -4.53
CA THR A 172 -11.09 -11.40 -3.30
C THR A 172 -9.94 -10.61 -2.72
N GLN A 173 -9.72 -10.71 -1.40
CA GLN A 173 -8.58 -10.09 -0.73
C GLN A 173 -7.48 -11.13 -0.48
N ALA A 174 -6.24 -10.78 -0.81
CA ALA A 174 -5.04 -11.54 -0.49
C ALA A 174 -3.88 -10.59 -0.21
N ASP A 175 -3.12 -10.84 0.86
CA ASP A 175 -1.94 -10.02 1.24
C ASP A 175 -2.26 -8.51 1.37
N GLY A 176 -3.45 -8.19 1.90
CA GLY A 176 -3.92 -6.81 2.07
C GLY A 176 -4.40 -6.12 0.78
N LYS A 177 -4.37 -6.81 -0.38
CA LYS A 177 -4.75 -6.28 -1.68
C LYS A 177 -5.96 -7.00 -2.27
N TRP A 178 -6.73 -6.29 -3.10
CA TRP A 178 -7.87 -6.85 -3.81
C TRP A 178 -7.45 -7.35 -5.20
N TYR A 179 -7.96 -8.51 -5.60
CA TYR A 179 -7.70 -9.12 -6.91
C TYR A 179 -9.01 -9.49 -7.60
N TYR A 180 -9.06 -9.39 -8.93
CA TYR A 180 -10.21 -9.85 -9.69
C TYR A 180 -10.33 -11.37 -9.67
N VAL A 181 -11.57 -11.86 -9.63
CA VAL A 181 -11.93 -13.28 -9.68
C VAL A 181 -12.85 -13.51 -10.87
N LEU A 182 -12.43 -14.34 -11.82
CA LEU A 182 -13.26 -14.77 -12.95
C LEU A 182 -14.12 -15.95 -12.51
N ILE A 183 -15.41 -15.90 -12.81
CA ILE A 183 -16.38 -16.87 -12.31
C ILE A 183 -17.01 -17.62 -13.47
N PHE A 184 -16.92 -18.95 -13.41
CA PHE A 184 -17.46 -19.86 -14.40
C PHE A 184 -18.46 -20.82 -13.77
N GLN A 185 -19.34 -21.39 -14.58
CA GLN A 185 -20.30 -22.41 -14.16
C GLN A 185 -20.19 -23.65 -15.05
N ALA A 186 -19.93 -24.80 -14.43
CA ALA A 186 -20.01 -26.09 -15.11
C ALA A 186 -21.49 -26.47 -15.30
N GLN A 187 -21.87 -26.76 -16.53
CA GLN A 187 -23.26 -27.03 -16.91
C GLN A 187 -23.58 -28.53 -16.83
N ASN A 188 -24.86 -28.86 -16.72
CA ASN A 188 -25.39 -30.25 -16.76
C ASN A 188 -24.85 -31.22 -15.69
N MET A 189 -24.14 -30.73 -14.68
CA MET A 189 -23.54 -31.54 -13.60
C MET A 189 -24.55 -32.40 -12.81
N ASN A 190 -25.81 -31.97 -12.72
CA ASN A 190 -26.86 -32.71 -12.00
C ASN A 190 -27.65 -33.68 -12.89
N ALA A 191 -27.36 -33.77 -14.19
CA ALA A 191 -28.08 -34.68 -15.09
C ALA A 191 -27.87 -36.13 -14.61
N PRO A 192 -28.93 -36.88 -14.26
CA PRO A 192 -28.79 -38.18 -13.63
C PRO A 192 -28.36 -39.25 -14.64
N LEU A 193 -27.55 -40.20 -14.18
CA LEU A 193 -27.19 -41.41 -14.92
C LEU A 193 -27.59 -42.68 -14.14
N PRO A 194 -27.75 -43.82 -14.83
CA PRO A 194 -27.93 -45.12 -14.18
C PRO A 194 -26.76 -45.46 -13.22
N SER A 195 -27.04 -46.31 -12.22
CA SER A 195 -26.01 -46.84 -11.33
C SER A 195 -24.95 -47.63 -12.13
N PRO A 196 -23.64 -47.47 -11.85
CA PRO A 196 -23.06 -46.81 -10.68
C PRO A 196 -22.70 -45.32 -10.83
N LEU A 197 -22.81 -44.72 -12.02
CA LEU A 197 -22.22 -43.40 -12.33
C LEU A 197 -22.99 -42.22 -11.71
N SER A 198 -24.29 -42.36 -11.49
CA SER A 198 -25.19 -41.40 -10.80
C SER A 198 -25.38 -40.02 -11.46
N HIS A 199 -24.35 -39.40 -12.05
CA HIS A 199 -24.40 -38.08 -12.69
C HIS A 199 -23.60 -38.01 -13.99
N LEU A 200 -24.03 -37.19 -14.95
CA LEU A 200 -23.44 -37.09 -16.29
C LEU A 200 -21.95 -36.70 -16.28
N HIS A 201 -21.57 -35.74 -15.45
CA HIS A 201 -20.21 -35.17 -15.43
C HIS A 201 -19.51 -35.39 -14.07
N GLY A 202 -19.48 -36.62 -13.59
CA GLY A 202 -18.73 -36.99 -12.37
C GLY A 202 -17.23 -37.19 -12.59
N ASP A 203 -16.78 -37.09 -13.84
CA ASP A 203 -15.43 -37.38 -14.33
C ASP A 203 -14.64 -36.15 -14.76
N ILE A 204 -15.19 -34.94 -14.61
CA ILE A 204 -14.47 -33.69 -14.87
C ILE A 204 -13.17 -33.66 -14.06
N LYS A 205 -12.05 -33.42 -14.74
CA LYS A 205 -10.71 -33.56 -14.16
C LYS A 205 -9.93 -32.26 -14.09
N THR A 206 -9.97 -31.42 -15.12
CA THR A 206 -9.10 -30.25 -15.18
C THR A 206 -9.78 -28.99 -15.68
N LEU A 207 -9.26 -27.84 -15.24
CA LEU A 207 -9.58 -26.51 -15.75
C LEU A 207 -8.36 -25.95 -16.48
N HIS A 208 -8.54 -25.55 -17.73
CA HIS A 208 -7.54 -24.89 -18.56
C HIS A 208 -7.83 -23.40 -18.56
N ILE A 209 -6.84 -22.57 -18.22
CA ILE A 209 -6.91 -21.10 -18.30
C ILE A 209 -5.76 -20.59 -19.16
N THR A 210 -6.08 -19.82 -20.20
CA THR A 210 -5.09 -19.14 -21.05
C THR A 210 -5.20 -17.64 -20.87
N LYS A 211 -4.08 -16.97 -20.59
CA LYS A 211 -4.00 -15.51 -20.45
C LYS A 211 -3.87 -14.84 -21.82
N GLU A 212 -4.13 -13.53 -21.87
CA GLU A 212 -3.91 -12.67 -23.06
C GLU A 212 -2.51 -12.82 -23.69
N SER A 213 -1.48 -13.08 -22.87
CA SER A 213 -0.10 -13.29 -23.32
C SER A 213 0.12 -14.61 -24.08
N GLY A 214 -0.87 -15.52 -24.10
CA GLY A 214 -0.75 -16.88 -24.63
C GLY A 214 -0.26 -17.91 -23.60
N GLU A 215 0.02 -17.49 -22.36
CA GLU A 215 0.39 -18.39 -21.26
C GLU A 215 -0.80 -19.27 -20.85
N SER A 216 -0.65 -20.60 -20.91
CA SER A 216 -1.70 -21.57 -20.54
C SER A 216 -1.35 -22.29 -19.24
N SER A 217 -2.31 -22.38 -18.32
CA SER A 217 -2.23 -23.10 -17.06
C SER A 217 -3.32 -24.16 -16.96
N VAL A 218 -3.01 -25.30 -16.35
CA VAL A 218 -3.95 -26.42 -16.16
C VAL A 218 -4.04 -26.75 -14.66
N TYR A 219 -5.25 -26.70 -14.11
CA TYR A 219 -5.54 -26.96 -12.70
C TYR A 219 -6.32 -28.26 -12.55
N THR A 220 -5.94 -29.10 -11.59
CA THR A 220 -6.57 -30.42 -11.40
C THR A 220 -7.61 -30.37 -10.28
N ILE A 221 -8.81 -30.90 -10.57
CA ILE A 221 -9.86 -31.12 -9.59
C ILE A 221 -9.48 -32.33 -8.75
N GLN A 222 -9.46 -32.15 -7.43
CA GLN A 222 -9.17 -33.23 -6.48
C GLN A 222 -10.40 -34.11 -6.23
N ASN A 223 -11.57 -33.48 -6.10
CA ASN A 223 -12.84 -34.19 -5.88
C ASN A 223 -14.03 -33.33 -6.33
N ILE A 224 -15.09 -33.99 -6.81
CA ILE A 224 -16.39 -33.39 -7.12
C ILE A 224 -17.35 -33.72 -5.97
N ASN A 225 -17.87 -32.71 -5.29
CA ASN A 225 -18.83 -32.92 -4.19
C ASN A 225 -20.26 -32.71 -4.69
N ALA A 226 -20.93 -33.81 -5.06
CA ALA A 226 -22.30 -33.77 -5.58
C ALA A 226 -23.34 -33.29 -4.55
N ALA A 227 -23.15 -33.58 -3.26
CA ALA A 227 -24.05 -33.12 -2.21
C ALA A 227 -23.97 -31.60 -2.01
N ALA A 228 -22.76 -31.04 -1.98
CA ALA A 228 -22.54 -29.60 -1.85
C ALA A 228 -22.66 -28.85 -3.19
N LYS A 229 -22.63 -29.56 -4.33
CA LYS A 229 -22.60 -29.04 -5.69
C LYS A 229 -21.39 -28.12 -5.94
N THR A 230 -20.20 -28.58 -5.53
CA THR A 230 -18.93 -27.84 -5.58
C THR A 230 -17.76 -28.70 -6.09
N PHE A 231 -16.69 -28.01 -6.47
CA PHE A 231 -15.41 -28.61 -6.85
C PHE A 231 -14.37 -28.34 -5.76
N ASN A 232 -13.58 -29.36 -5.40
CA ASN A 232 -12.45 -29.23 -4.50
C ASN A 232 -11.16 -29.20 -5.30
N TRP A 233 -10.30 -28.24 -4.99
CA TRP A 233 -9.04 -27.97 -5.70
C TRP A 233 -7.85 -28.18 -4.77
N LYS A 234 -6.67 -28.32 -5.36
CA LYS A 234 -5.43 -28.45 -4.58
C LYS A 234 -5.18 -27.17 -3.75
N PRO A 235 -4.85 -27.29 -2.46
CA PRO A 235 -4.46 -26.14 -1.65
C PRO A 235 -3.29 -25.38 -2.28
N GLY A 236 -3.42 -24.06 -2.40
CA GLY A 236 -2.41 -23.18 -2.99
C GLY A 236 -2.63 -22.84 -4.47
N ASP A 237 -3.53 -23.53 -5.17
CA ASP A 237 -3.95 -23.13 -6.52
C ASP A 237 -4.76 -21.81 -6.45
N PRO A 238 -4.80 -21.00 -7.52
CA PRO A 238 -5.54 -19.73 -7.56
C PRO A 238 -7.07 -19.94 -7.68
N LEU A 239 -7.59 -20.98 -7.04
CA LEU A 239 -8.99 -21.42 -7.10
C LEU A 239 -9.62 -21.21 -5.72
N LEU A 240 -10.74 -20.50 -5.70
CA LEU A 240 -11.41 -20.09 -4.46
C LEU A 240 -12.72 -20.85 -4.27
N MET A 241 -13.21 -20.83 -3.03
CA MET A 241 -14.54 -21.35 -2.70
C MET A 241 -15.65 -20.31 -2.93
N THR A 242 -15.31 -19.02 -2.96
CA THR A 242 -16.24 -17.91 -3.16
C THR A 242 -15.52 -16.66 -3.68
N ALA A 243 -16.29 -15.68 -4.11
CA ALA A 243 -15.84 -14.33 -4.43
C ALA A 243 -16.86 -13.31 -3.91
N MET A 244 -16.42 -12.07 -3.74
CA MET A 244 -17.30 -10.94 -3.45
C MET A 244 -17.70 -10.25 -4.75
N GLN A 245 -18.90 -9.65 -4.77
CA GLN A 245 -19.31 -8.81 -5.88
C GLN A 245 -18.43 -7.54 -5.94
N LEU A 246 -18.16 -7.06 -7.16
CA LEU A 246 -17.47 -5.79 -7.34
C LEU A 246 -18.36 -4.61 -6.92
N GLU A 247 -17.77 -3.63 -6.27
CA GLU A 247 -18.45 -2.43 -5.78
C GLU A 247 -18.21 -1.24 -6.73
N ALA A 248 -18.98 -0.16 -6.54
CA ALA A 248 -18.73 1.08 -7.25
C ALA A 248 -17.29 1.56 -6.97
N GLY A 249 -16.55 1.87 -8.04
CA GLY A 249 -15.14 2.22 -7.93
C GLY A 249 -14.17 1.05 -8.13
N ASP A 250 -14.64 -0.18 -8.33
CA ASP A 250 -13.81 -1.31 -8.79
C ASP A 250 -13.80 -1.46 -10.33
N TYR A 251 -14.78 -0.88 -11.02
CA TYR A 251 -14.97 -0.96 -12.47
C TYR A 251 -15.45 0.38 -13.04
N GLU A 252 -15.44 0.51 -14.37
CA GLU A 252 -16.05 1.62 -15.10
C GLU A 252 -17.22 1.16 -15.97
N GLY A 253 -18.26 1.98 -16.06
CA GLY A 253 -19.44 1.72 -16.88
C GLY A 253 -20.49 0.85 -16.19
N ALA A 254 -21.17 0.00 -16.95
CA ALA A 254 -22.22 -0.86 -16.43
C ALA A 254 -21.66 -1.91 -15.46
N ALA A 255 -22.42 -2.20 -14.40
CA ALA A 255 -22.02 -3.20 -13.41
C ALA A 255 -21.77 -4.56 -14.09
N PRO A 256 -20.60 -5.18 -13.88
CA PRO A 256 -20.33 -6.50 -14.42
C PRO A 256 -21.27 -7.52 -13.78
N ASN A 257 -21.64 -8.54 -14.56
CA ASN A 257 -22.47 -9.64 -14.08
C ASN A 257 -21.78 -10.34 -12.88
N PHE A 258 -22.61 -10.84 -11.97
CA PHE A 258 -22.18 -11.66 -10.84
C PHE A 258 -23.18 -12.80 -10.65
N PRO A 259 -22.74 -14.03 -10.30
CA PRO A 259 -23.64 -15.17 -10.15
C PRO A 259 -24.73 -14.94 -9.10
N ALA A 260 -25.90 -15.51 -9.33
CA ALA A 260 -26.98 -15.51 -8.34
C ALA A 260 -26.68 -16.48 -7.20
N ALA A 261 -27.21 -16.24 -6.00
CA ALA A 261 -27.03 -17.16 -4.86
C ALA A 261 -27.58 -18.59 -5.12
N THR A 262 -28.53 -18.72 -6.06
CA THR A 262 -29.09 -19.99 -6.51
C THR A 262 -28.16 -20.75 -7.45
N ASP A 263 -27.20 -20.09 -8.10
CA ASP A 263 -26.24 -20.75 -8.98
C ASP A 263 -25.39 -21.76 -8.18
N LYS A 264 -25.05 -22.87 -8.82
CA LYS A 264 -24.29 -23.99 -8.24
C LYS A 264 -23.26 -24.46 -9.28
N TRP A 265 -22.29 -25.27 -8.85
CA TRP A 265 -21.20 -25.73 -9.73
C TRP A 265 -20.34 -24.58 -10.26
N LEU A 266 -20.13 -23.58 -9.40
CA LEU A 266 -19.32 -22.40 -9.70
C LEU A 266 -17.84 -22.68 -9.49
N ILE A 267 -17.02 -22.08 -10.34
CA ILE A 267 -15.56 -22.13 -10.30
C ILE A 267 -15.05 -20.69 -10.20
N TYR A 268 -14.32 -20.39 -9.14
CA TYR A 268 -13.81 -19.05 -8.85
C TYR A 268 -12.30 -19.01 -9.08
N TYR A 269 -11.87 -18.41 -10.19
CA TYR A 269 -10.46 -18.28 -10.55
C TYR A 269 -9.92 -16.90 -10.15
N LYS A 270 -9.03 -16.87 -9.15
CA LYS A 270 -8.30 -15.66 -8.74
C LYS A 270 -7.26 -15.30 -9.80
N THR A 271 -7.39 -14.12 -10.39
CA THR A 271 -6.40 -13.60 -11.33
C THR A 271 -5.18 -13.02 -10.61
N ASP A 272 -4.10 -12.80 -11.37
CA ASP A 272 -2.91 -12.03 -10.96
C ASP A 272 -3.12 -10.51 -11.04
N ILE A 273 -4.31 -10.05 -11.43
CA ILE A 273 -4.61 -8.63 -11.64
C ILE A 273 -5.18 -8.02 -10.36
N GLU A 274 -4.35 -7.19 -9.72
CA GLU A 274 -4.74 -6.35 -8.60
C GLU A 274 -5.81 -5.33 -9.03
N ILE A 275 -6.83 -5.12 -8.21
CA ILE A 275 -7.81 -4.06 -8.39
C ILE A 275 -7.14 -2.75 -7.97
N SER A 276 -6.56 -2.07 -8.96
CA SER A 276 -5.84 -0.80 -8.78
C SER A 276 -6.19 0.17 -9.91
N PRO A 277 -6.16 1.49 -9.68
CA PRO A 277 -6.25 2.50 -10.74
C PRO A 277 -5.21 2.36 -11.85
N SER A 278 -4.11 1.64 -11.61
CA SER A 278 -3.03 1.40 -12.59
C SER A 278 -3.11 0.05 -13.31
N SER A 279 -4.12 -0.78 -13.02
CA SER A 279 -4.25 -2.11 -13.61
C SER A 279 -5.09 -2.08 -14.89
N ALA A 280 -4.49 -2.50 -16.00
CA ALA A 280 -5.20 -2.69 -17.27
C ALA A 280 -6.12 -3.91 -17.20
N ALA A 281 -7.28 -3.84 -17.84
CA ALA A 281 -8.11 -5.02 -18.08
C ALA A 281 -7.36 -6.04 -18.94
N LYS A 282 -7.52 -7.32 -18.61
CA LYS A 282 -6.89 -8.46 -19.28
C LYS A 282 -7.92 -9.49 -19.70
N THR A 283 -7.75 -10.07 -20.88
CA THR A 283 -8.61 -11.13 -21.41
C THR A 283 -8.06 -12.52 -21.09
N TYR A 284 -8.95 -13.49 -20.93
CA TYR A 284 -8.64 -14.87 -20.62
C TYR A 284 -9.54 -15.81 -21.43
N THR A 285 -9.07 -17.02 -21.71
CA THR A 285 -9.90 -18.13 -22.19
C THR A 285 -9.92 -19.26 -21.18
N ALA A 286 -11.05 -19.96 -21.05
CA ALA A 286 -11.24 -21.05 -20.10
C ALA A 286 -11.94 -22.27 -20.74
N GLN A 287 -11.51 -23.47 -20.36
CA GLN A 287 -12.15 -24.75 -20.73
C GLN A 287 -12.08 -25.74 -19.57
N LEU A 288 -13.10 -26.58 -19.41
CA LEU A 288 -13.01 -27.79 -18.61
C LEU A 288 -12.59 -28.97 -19.48
N SER A 289 -11.93 -29.97 -18.88
CA SER A 289 -11.80 -31.29 -19.48
C SER A 289 -12.13 -32.39 -18.49
N ASP A 290 -12.68 -33.48 -19.00
CA ASP A 290 -12.85 -34.73 -18.26
C ASP A 290 -11.57 -35.55 -18.14
N ALA A 291 -11.71 -36.75 -17.56
CA ALA A 291 -10.63 -37.71 -17.36
C ALA A 291 -10.12 -38.32 -18.68
N ALA A 292 -10.96 -38.42 -19.71
CA ALA A 292 -10.55 -38.83 -21.06
C ALA A 292 -9.83 -37.70 -21.83
N GLY A 293 -10.00 -36.46 -21.38
CA GLY A 293 -9.40 -35.26 -21.95
C GLY A 293 -10.30 -34.55 -22.95
N LEU A 294 -11.59 -34.90 -23.06
CA LEU A 294 -12.54 -34.17 -23.90
C LEU A 294 -12.79 -32.80 -23.27
N ARG A 295 -12.76 -31.76 -24.10
CA ARG A 295 -12.81 -30.37 -23.63
C ARG A 295 -14.20 -29.77 -23.85
N SER A 296 -14.57 -28.87 -22.94
CA SER A 296 -15.75 -28.03 -23.11
C SER A 296 -15.59 -27.01 -24.23
N ASN A 297 -16.67 -26.30 -24.53
CA ASN A 297 -16.60 -25.05 -25.30
C ASN A 297 -15.57 -24.08 -24.68
N GLU A 298 -14.86 -23.35 -25.53
CA GLU A 298 -13.94 -22.29 -25.09
C GLU A 298 -14.75 -21.07 -24.66
N VAL A 299 -14.49 -20.60 -23.44
CA VAL A 299 -15.15 -19.43 -22.85
C VAL A 299 -14.17 -18.27 -22.81
N LYS A 300 -14.47 -17.19 -23.53
CA LYS A 300 -13.69 -15.94 -23.49
C LYS A 300 -14.25 -14.99 -22.45
N CYS A 301 -13.40 -14.42 -21.61
CA CYS A 301 -13.77 -13.50 -20.54
C CYS A 301 -12.67 -12.46 -20.30
N SER A 302 -12.94 -11.46 -19.46
CA SER A 302 -11.95 -10.46 -19.09
C SER A 302 -12.13 -9.97 -17.67
N THR A 303 -11.07 -9.41 -17.10
CA THR A 303 -11.20 -8.46 -16.00
C THR A 303 -11.83 -7.16 -16.51
N VAL A 304 -12.20 -6.26 -15.60
CA VAL A 304 -12.94 -5.02 -15.93
C VAL A 304 -12.01 -3.87 -16.25
N LYS A 305 -12.46 -2.96 -17.12
CA LYS A 305 -11.74 -1.72 -17.43
C LYS A 305 -11.81 -0.75 -16.26
N ARG A 306 -10.70 -0.04 -16.06
CA ARG A 306 -10.55 1.10 -15.16
C ARG A 306 -10.39 2.37 -15.99
N LYS A 307 -10.79 3.52 -15.46
CA LYS A 307 -10.53 4.80 -16.14
C LYS A 307 -9.03 5.10 -16.02
N VAL A 308 -8.43 5.68 -17.07
CA VAL A 308 -7.08 6.24 -16.91
C VAL A 308 -7.09 7.31 -15.82
N GLY A 309 -5.96 7.48 -15.14
CA GLY A 309 -5.81 8.44 -14.05
C GLY A 309 -6.04 9.88 -14.53
N ALA A 310 -6.40 10.75 -13.59
CA ALA A 310 -6.71 12.14 -13.91
C ALA A 310 -5.58 12.84 -14.68
N ILE A 311 -5.96 13.57 -15.74
CA ILE A 311 -5.04 14.43 -16.50
C ILE A 311 -4.74 15.66 -15.66
N ASN A 312 -3.48 15.89 -15.29
CA ASN A 312 -3.02 17.12 -14.63
C ASN A 312 -2.38 18.05 -15.67
N LEU A 313 -2.75 19.33 -15.66
CA LEU A 313 -2.24 20.34 -16.58
C LEU A 313 -1.62 21.47 -15.78
N VAL A 314 -0.32 21.74 -16.01
CA VAL A 314 0.43 22.78 -15.29
C VAL A 314 1.02 23.78 -16.28
N VAL A 315 1.07 25.05 -15.89
CA VAL A 315 1.74 26.10 -16.67
C VAL A 315 3.25 25.99 -16.39
N THR A 316 4.04 25.90 -17.45
CA THR A 316 5.52 25.86 -17.38
C THR A 316 6.16 27.18 -17.78
N ASN A 317 5.45 28.02 -18.54
CA ASN A 317 5.84 29.39 -18.85
C ASN A 317 4.57 30.28 -18.79
N PRO A 318 4.51 31.37 -18.01
CA PRO A 318 5.49 31.76 -16.99
C PRO A 318 5.73 30.62 -16.00
N SER A 319 6.98 30.34 -15.66
CA SER A 319 7.28 29.43 -14.54
C SER A 319 6.81 30.01 -13.20
N SER A 320 6.50 31.32 -13.18
CA SER A 320 5.89 32.08 -12.08
C SER A 320 4.48 31.71 -11.74
N TYR A 321 3.77 31.12 -12.70
CA TYR A 321 2.32 31.05 -12.58
C TYR A 321 1.91 30.10 -11.47
N ILE A 322 1.22 30.64 -10.47
CA ILE A 322 0.52 29.90 -9.43
C ILE A 322 -0.96 30.30 -9.55
N PRO A 323 -1.90 29.34 -9.68
CA PRO A 323 -3.32 29.64 -9.65
C PRO A 323 -3.74 30.42 -8.40
N GLN A 324 -4.58 31.43 -8.57
CA GLN A 324 -5.11 32.19 -7.45
C GLN A 324 -6.20 31.40 -6.70
N SER A 325 -6.44 31.75 -5.43
CA SER A 325 -7.51 31.16 -4.63
C SER A 325 -8.86 31.33 -5.33
N GLY A 326 -9.58 30.22 -5.56
CA GLY A 326 -10.85 30.19 -6.29
C GLY A 326 -10.75 29.87 -7.78
N GLU A 327 -9.54 29.85 -8.37
CA GLU A 327 -9.35 29.39 -9.75
C GLU A 327 -9.26 27.86 -9.80
N THR A 328 -10.21 27.21 -10.48
CA THR A 328 -10.26 25.74 -10.61
C THR A 328 -9.90 25.27 -12.01
N GLY A 329 -9.76 26.20 -12.96
CA GLY A 329 -9.61 25.90 -14.39
C GLY A 329 -10.92 25.48 -15.05
N GLU A 330 -12.05 25.53 -14.34
CA GLU A 330 -13.38 25.36 -14.91
C GLU A 330 -13.79 26.61 -15.72
N GLN A 331 -14.80 26.48 -16.58
CA GLN A 331 -15.25 27.59 -17.41
C GLN A 331 -15.71 28.82 -16.60
N ALA A 332 -16.33 28.58 -15.44
CA ALA A 332 -16.77 29.64 -14.52
C ALA A 332 -15.59 30.27 -13.75
N TYR A 333 -14.51 29.52 -13.55
CA TYR A 333 -13.35 29.90 -12.74
C TYR A 333 -12.03 29.60 -13.48
N PRO A 334 -11.78 30.26 -14.62
CA PRO A 334 -10.61 30.00 -15.45
C PRO A 334 -9.32 30.45 -14.75
N TYR A 335 -8.22 29.82 -15.13
CA TYR A 335 -6.87 30.18 -14.69
C TYR A 335 -6.38 31.48 -15.35
N SER A 336 -6.08 32.51 -14.55
CA SER A 336 -5.72 33.85 -15.06
C SER A 336 -4.21 34.03 -15.15
N ILE A 337 -3.65 33.89 -16.35
CA ILE A 337 -2.20 33.99 -16.58
C ILE A 337 -1.84 35.41 -17.06
N ARG A 338 -1.02 36.13 -16.28
CA ARG A 338 -0.29 37.29 -16.81
C ARG A 338 0.94 36.82 -17.59
N CYS A 339 1.04 37.21 -18.86
CA CYS A 339 2.12 36.78 -19.75
C CYS A 339 2.80 37.97 -20.44
N ASP A 340 4.03 37.74 -20.92
CA ASP A 340 4.71 38.66 -21.83
C ASP A 340 4.38 38.33 -23.30
N GLU A 341 5.27 38.70 -24.21
CA GLU A 341 5.14 38.40 -25.64
C GLU A 341 5.17 36.90 -25.98
N ASP A 342 5.70 36.04 -25.12
CA ASP A 342 5.79 34.59 -25.37
C ASP A 342 4.47 33.84 -25.08
N GLY A 343 3.53 34.48 -24.38
CA GLY A 343 2.25 33.87 -23.98
C GLY A 343 2.43 32.87 -22.84
N ALA A 344 1.77 31.72 -22.93
CA ALA A 344 1.90 30.65 -21.93
C ALA A 344 2.19 29.28 -22.56
N THR A 345 2.97 28.46 -21.86
CA THR A 345 3.26 27.08 -22.23
C THR A 345 2.79 26.14 -21.12
N LEU A 346 2.17 25.02 -21.48
CA LEU A 346 1.60 24.05 -20.53
C LEU A 346 2.26 22.66 -20.69
N LYS A 347 2.20 21.88 -19.62
CA LYS A 347 2.60 20.47 -19.52
C LYS A 347 1.45 19.64 -18.98
N ALA A 348 1.06 18.59 -19.69
CA ALA A 348 0.05 17.63 -19.27
C ALA A 348 0.70 16.34 -18.75
N THR A 349 0.23 15.81 -17.63
CA THR A 349 0.66 14.53 -17.04
C THR A 349 -0.55 13.65 -16.72
N CYS A 350 -0.40 12.35 -16.87
CA CYS A 350 -1.28 11.32 -16.33
C CYS A 350 -0.40 10.17 -15.82
N ASN A 351 -0.72 9.66 -14.63
CA ASN A 351 0.09 8.66 -13.94
C ASN A 351 -0.25 7.21 -14.37
N THR A 352 -1.13 7.01 -15.35
CA THR A 352 -1.40 5.67 -15.90
C THR A 352 -0.27 5.21 -16.82
N PRO A 353 0.32 4.02 -16.60
CA PRO A 353 1.38 3.49 -17.46
C PRO A 353 0.96 3.40 -18.93
N GLY A 354 1.86 3.76 -19.85
CA GLY A 354 1.61 3.65 -21.30
C GLY A 354 0.55 4.62 -21.85
N VAL A 355 0.15 5.63 -21.08
CA VAL A 355 -0.88 6.58 -21.50
C VAL A 355 -0.39 7.53 -22.59
N THR A 356 -1.23 7.73 -23.60
CA THR A 356 -1.09 8.78 -24.61
C THR A 356 -2.06 9.90 -24.27
N ILE A 357 -1.56 11.14 -24.20
CA ILE A 357 -2.37 12.35 -24.02
C ILE A 357 -2.48 13.04 -25.37
N SER A 358 -3.70 13.41 -25.75
CA SER A 358 -3.99 14.29 -26.87
C SER A 358 -4.59 15.59 -26.36
N TYR A 359 -4.36 16.68 -27.08
CA TYR A 359 -4.91 17.99 -26.74
C TYR A 359 -5.42 18.74 -27.97
N THR A 360 -6.35 19.65 -27.74
CA THR A 360 -6.75 20.70 -28.68
C THR A 360 -6.93 22.00 -27.92
N VAL A 361 -6.27 23.08 -28.36
CA VAL A 361 -6.39 24.42 -27.79
C VAL A 361 -7.36 25.21 -28.65
N TYR A 362 -8.35 25.82 -28.01
CA TYR A 362 -9.30 26.74 -28.63
C TYR A 362 -9.13 28.14 -28.04
N ASN A 363 -9.02 29.15 -28.90
CA ASN A 363 -9.23 30.54 -28.51
C ASN A 363 -10.73 30.83 -28.51
N ILE A 364 -11.26 31.30 -27.38
CA ILE A 364 -12.70 31.56 -27.17
C ILE A 364 -12.99 33.04 -26.87
N THR A 365 -12.05 33.94 -27.17
CA THR A 365 -12.11 35.36 -26.76
C THR A 365 -13.33 36.10 -27.32
N SER A 366 -13.77 35.77 -28.53
CA SER A 366 -14.96 36.37 -29.18
C SER A 366 -16.27 35.64 -28.84
N GLY A 367 -16.26 34.65 -27.93
CA GLY A 367 -17.39 33.78 -27.65
C GLY A 367 -17.52 32.58 -28.61
N MET A 368 -16.90 32.62 -29.79
CA MET A 368 -16.75 31.46 -30.68
C MET A 368 -15.43 30.73 -30.41
N ALA A 369 -15.46 29.40 -30.37
CA ALA A 369 -14.26 28.59 -30.19
C ALA A 369 -13.54 28.37 -31.53
N VAL A 370 -12.33 28.92 -31.65
CA VAL A 370 -11.45 28.76 -32.81
C VAL A 370 -10.26 27.89 -32.43
N GLU A 371 -10.09 26.73 -33.08
CA GLU A 371 -8.92 25.85 -32.87
C GLU A 371 -7.63 26.61 -33.22
N THR A 372 -6.69 26.67 -32.29
CA THR A 372 -5.37 27.29 -32.50
C THR A 372 -4.25 26.28 -32.61
N SER A 373 -4.38 25.11 -31.98
CA SER A 373 -3.38 24.04 -32.06
C SER A 373 -3.96 22.71 -31.57
N LYS A 374 -3.38 21.60 -32.03
CA LYS A 374 -3.65 20.26 -31.54
C LYS A 374 -2.40 19.39 -31.60
N GLY A 375 -2.35 18.34 -30.80
CA GLY A 375 -1.25 17.39 -30.81
C GLY A 375 -1.48 16.20 -29.88
N SER A 376 -0.57 15.24 -29.90
CA SER A 376 -0.60 14.06 -29.03
C SER A 376 0.79 13.55 -28.72
N GLY A 377 0.96 12.89 -27.57
CA GLY A 377 2.21 12.23 -27.19
C GLY A 377 2.10 11.48 -25.87
N ALA A 378 3.19 10.83 -25.45
CA ALA A 378 3.26 10.15 -24.17
C ALA A 378 3.22 11.15 -22.99
N SER A 379 2.70 10.71 -21.84
CA SER A 379 2.83 11.46 -20.58
C SER A 379 4.29 11.41 -20.06
N PRO A 380 4.91 12.53 -19.65
CA PRO A 380 4.39 13.90 -19.71
C PRO A 380 4.44 14.52 -21.11
N LEU A 381 3.33 15.12 -21.54
CA LEU A 381 3.25 15.89 -22.79
C LEU A 381 3.58 17.36 -22.51
N THR A 382 4.62 17.90 -23.13
CA THR A 382 5.09 19.29 -22.93
C THR A 382 4.88 20.15 -24.17
N GLY A 383 4.91 21.47 -24.01
CA GLY A 383 4.94 22.40 -25.14
C GLY A 383 3.57 22.81 -25.68
N ILE A 384 2.49 22.60 -24.94
CA ILE A 384 1.15 23.07 -25.32
C ILE A 384 1.13 24.59 -25.20
N ARG A 385 1.02 25.33 -26.31
CA ARG A 385 1.15 26.81 -26.34
C ARG A 385 -0.20 27.53 -26.35
N LEU A 386 -0.31 28.56 -25.51
CA LEU A 386 -1.35 29.58 -25.50
C LEU A 386 -0.74 30.91 -25.98
N ILE A 387 -1.22 31.43 -27.11
CA ILE A 387 -0.62 32.59 -27.78
C ILE A 387 -0.93 33.88 -27.00
N THR A 388 0.04 34.78 -26.88
CA THR A 388 -0.15 36.06 -26.18
C THR A 388 -1.25 36.96 -26.82
N PRO A 389 -1.92 37.84 -26.04
CA PRO A 389 -2.71 38.95 -26.57
C PRO A 389 -1.89 39.98 -27.38
N GLY A 390 -2.56 40.71 -28.29
CA GLY A 390 -1.88 41.57 -29.28
C GLY A 390 -1.28 42.86 -28.71
N THR A 391 -1.82 43.39 -27.62
CA THR A 391 -1.32 44.60 -26.94
C THR A 391 -1.33 44.42 -25.43
N VAL A 392 -0.49 45.18 -24.71
CA VAL A 392 -0.49 45.22 -23.24
C VAL A 392 -1.88 45.58 -22.70
N GLY A 393 -2.31 44.92 -21.62
CA GLY A 393 -3.61 45.07 -20.98
C GLY A 393 -4.74 44.25 -21.61
N GLN A 394 -4.59 43.76 -22.85
CA GLN A 394 -5.61 42.92 -23.48
C GLN A 394 -5.61 41.51 -22.91
N THR A 395 -6.79 40.88 -22.97
CA THR A 395 -6.98 39.49 -22.56
C THR A 395 -7.35 38.59 -23.74
N LYS A 396 -6.96 37.31 -23.65
CA LYS A 396 -7.46 36.22 -24.49
C LYS A 396 -7.94 35.08 -23.61
N LYS A 397 -9.07 34.48 -23.97
CA LYS A 397 -9.61 33.31 -23.27
C LYS A 397 -9.34 32.05 -24.08
N TYR A 398 -8.95 30.98 -23.40
CA TYR A 398 -8.64 29.69 -23.99
C TYR A 398 -9.40 28.55 -23.32
N LYS A 399 -9.72 27.52 -24.10
CA LYS A 399 -10.12 26.19 -23.64
C LYS A 399 -9.07 25.19 -24.15
N VAL A 400 -8.49 24.42 -23.25
CA VAL A 400 -7.60 23.29 -23.58
C VAL A 400 -8.38 22.01 -23.33
N ALA A 401 -8.80 21.35 -24.39
CA ALA A 401 -9.47 20.05 -24.31
C ALA A 401 -8.42 18.95 -24.36
N LEU A 402 -8.37 18.09 -23.35
CA LEU A 402 -7.43 16.98 -23.24
C LEU A 402 -8.16 15.65 -23.22
N LYS A 403 -7.52 14.63 -23.79
CA LYS A 403 -7.98 13.25 -23.77
C LYS A 403 -6.80 12.31 -23.54
N ALA A 404 -6.91 11.48 -22.51
CA ALA A 404 -5.93 10.47 -22.16
C ALA A 404 -6.47 9.07 -22.48
N THR A 405 -5.64 8.25 -23.12
CA THR A 405 -6.00 6.89 -23.57
C THR A 405 -4.86 5.92 -23.32
N ALA A 406 -5.20 4.71 -22.86
CA ALA A 406 -4.26 3.59 -22.71
C ALA A 406 -4.97 2.25 -23.00
N PRO A 407 -4.28 1.24 -23.58
CA PRO A 407 -4.86 -0.09 -23.79
C PRO A 407 -5.32 -0.73 -22.47
N GLY A 408 -6.52 -1.33 -22.46
CA GLY A 408 -7.10 -1.95 -21.27
C GLY A 408 -7.73 -0.97 -20.26
N PHE A 409 -7.78 0.33 -20.59
CA PHE A 409 -8.44 1.36 -19.78
C PHE A 409 -9.58 2.04 -20.55
N THR A 410 -10.48 2.67 -19.81
CA THR A 410 -11.44 3.66 -20.33
C THR A 410 -10.75 5.03 -20.38
N GLU A 411 -11.06 5.83 -21.40
CA GLU A 411 -10.46 7.16 -21.56
C GLU A 411 -10.90 8.16 -20.48
N ASP A 412 -10.04 9.16 -20.24
CA ASP A 412 -10.38 10.34 -19.45
C ASP A 412 -10.30 11.57 -20.34
N THR A 413 -11.22 12.49 -20.12
CA THR A 413 -11.28 13.77 -20.84
C THR A 413 -11.35 14.89 -19.83
N ARG A 414 -10.55 15.93 -20.04
CA ARG A 414 -10.51 17.11 -19.17
C ARG A 414 -10.47 18.36 -20.02
N ASP A 415 -11.37 19.29 -19.74
CA ASP A 415 -11.32 20.63 -20.29
C ASP A 415 -10.75 21.59 -19.23
N VAL A 416 -9.80 22.44 -19.62
CA VAL A 416 -9.22 23.46 -18.73
C VAL A 416 -9.27 24.82 -19.40
N TYR A 417 -9.76 25.82 -18.69
CA TYR A 417 -9.99 27.16 -19.19
C TYR A 417 -8.96 28.14 -18.62
N TYR A 418 -8.45 29.00 -19.49
CA TYR A 418 -7.44 30.01 -19.15
C TYR A 418 -7.85 31.40 -19.64
N THR A 419 -7.49 32.44 -18.91
CA THR A 419 -7.53 33.84 -19.35
C THR A 419 -6.10 34.38 -19.34
N LEU A 420 -5.52 34.61 -20.52
CA LEU A 420 -4.22 35.24 -20.67
C LEU A 420 -4.38 36.75 -20.71
N THR A 421 -3.61 37.50 -19.92
CA THR A 421 -3.52 38.97 -19.97
C THR A 421 -2.09 39.36 -20.34
N ARG A 422 -1.90 40.16 -21.39
CA ARG A 422 -0.56 40.65 -21.73
C ARG A 422 -0.14 41.74 -20.75
N ALA A 423 0.89 41.51 -19.94
CA ALA A 423 1.43 42.50 -19.03
C ALA A 423 2.39 43.46 -19.75
N GLY A 424 2.55 44.66 -19.19
CA GLY A 424 3.67 45.54 -19.52
C GLY A 424 4.95 45.00 -18.91
N GLY A 425 6.10 45.52 -19.33
CA GLY A 425 7.37 45.00 -18.82
C GLY A 425 8.58 45.39 -19.64
N VAL A 426 9.74 45.08 -19.07
CA VAL A 426 11.04 45.23 -19.72
C VAL A 426 11.86 43.96 -19.54
N THR A 427 12.63 43.60 -20.56
CA THR A 427 13.67 42.57 -20.45
C THR A 427 15.02 43.25 -20.25
N ILE A 428 15.70 42.91 -19.15
CA ILE A 428 17.06 43.35 -18.85
C ILE A 428 18.00 42.23 -19.28
N ASP A 429 18.66 42.42 -20.43
CA ASP A 429 19.75 41.54 -20.86
C ASP A 429 21.07 42.05 -20.30
N ALA A 430 21.58 41.36 -19.27
CA ALA A 430 22.83 41.72 -18.62
C ALA A 430 24.02 41.66 -19.57
N SER A 431 23.96 40.88 -20.66
CA SER A 431 25.07 40.78 -21.62
C SER A 431 25.28 42.05 -22.45
N THR A 432 24.28 42.94 -22.50
CA THR A 432 24.34 44.20 -23.24
C THR A 432 24.67 45.40 -22.37
N LEU A 433 24.89 45.20 -21.06
CA LEU A 433 25.09 46.27 -20.08
C LEU A 433 26.52 46.27 -19.53
N ASN A 434 27.03 47.46 -19.18
CA ASN A 434 28.27 47.59 -18.42
C ASN A 434 28.08 47.01 -17.00
N GLU A 435 29.06 46.25 -16.50
CA GLU A 435 29.03 45.64 -15.14
C GLU A 435 28.67 46.64 -14.04
N ASN A 436 29.18 47.86 -14.15
CA ASN A 436 29.03 48.94 -13.17
C ASN A 436 27.66 49.65 -13.23
N GLU A 437 26.74 49.18 -14.09
CA GLU A 437 25.39 49.75 -14.22
C GLU A 437 24.26 48.71 -14.15
N LYS A 438 24.57 47.40 -14.12
CA LYS A 438 23.55 46.33 -14.20
C LYS A 438 22.51 46.41 -13.08
N TRP A 439 22.94 46.54 -11.83
CA TRP A 439 22.05 46.63 -10.67
C TRP A 439 21.25 47.94 -10.70
N LYS A 440 21.91 49.04 -11.08
CA LYS A 440 21.26 50.34 -11.28
C LYS A 440 20.13 50.24 -12.30
N LYS A 441 20.34 49.55 -13.42
CA LYS A 441 19.30 49.31 -14.46
C LYS A 441 18.11 48.51 -13.94
N LEU A 442 18.34 47.51 -13.09
CA LEU A 442 17.25 46.79 -12.42
C LEU A 442 16.45 47.72 -11.48
N ARG A 443 17.14 48.53 -10.67
CA ARG A 443 16.47 49.51 -9.80
C ARG A 443 15.64 50.51 -10.60
N GLU A 444 16.20 51.06 -11.68
CA GLU A 444 15.49 51.96 -12.60
C GLU A 444 14.25 51.29 -13.22
N ALA A 445 14.36 50.03 -13.65
CA ALA A 445 13.24 49.28 -14.19
C ALA A 445 12.10 49.10 -13.17
N VAL A 446 12.43 48.79 -11.92
CA VAL A 446 11.43 48.64 -10.84
C VAL A 446 10.75 49.98 -10.51
N VAL A 447 11.51 51.07 -10.49
CA VAL A 447 10.98 52.43 -10.28
C VAL A 447 10.01 52.80 -11.41
N ASN A 448 10.38 52.54 -12.66
CA ASN A 448 9.60 52.90 -13.85
C ASN A 448 8.43 51.94 -14.14
N ALA A 449 8.43 50.74 -13.56
CA ALA A 449 7.35 49.78 -13.74
C ALA A 449 6.02 50.32 -13.19
N THR A 450 4.94 49.94 -13.86
CA THR A 450 3.56 50.16 -13.44
C THR A 450 3.03 48.96 -12.63
N GLU A 451 1.91 49.15 -11.93
CA GLU A 451 1.31 48.09 -11.09
C GLU A 451 0.97 46.84 -11.95
N GLY A 452 1.53 45.70 -11.57
CA GLY A 452 1.34 44.41 -12.22
C GLY A 452 2.27 44.12 -13.41
N ASP A 453 3.29 44.94 -13.65
CA ASP A 453 4.27 44.72 -14.72
C ASP A 453 5.20 43.52 -14.44
N ILE A 454 5.74 42.96 -15.53
CA ILE A 454 6.69 41.85 -15.53
C ILE A 454 8.08 42.35 -15.94
N ILE A 455 9.05 42.29 -15.02
CA ILE A 455 10.46 42.53 -15.32
C ILE A 455 11.14 41.18 -15.56
N THR A 456 11.74 41.00 -16.73
CA THR A 456 12.42 39.76 -17.12
C THR A 456 13.92 39.96 -17.10
N ILE A 457 14.65 39.06 -16.43
CA ILE A 457 16.10 39.08 -16.25
C ILE A 457 16.75 38.02 -17.14
N LYS A 458 17.76 38.41 -17.92
CA LYS A 458 18.60 37.49 -18.68
C LYS A 458 20.06 37.72 -18.31
N GLY A 459 20.71 36.69 -17.76
CA GLY A 459 22.09 36.74 -17.27
C GLY A 459 22.23 37.28 -15.84
N GLU A 460 23.48 37.38 -15.37
CA GLU A 460 23.79 37.83 -14.01
C GLU A 460 23.83 39.36 -13.89
N ILE A 461 23.00 39.89 -12.98
CA ILE A 461 23.00 41.27 -12.50
C ILE A 461 23.72 41.29 -11.16
N LYS A 462 24.96 41.78 -11.16
CA LYS A 462 25.83 41.85 -9.99
C LYS A 462 25.98 43.28 -9.49
N ALA A 463 25.82 43.48 -8.18
CA ALA A 463 26.04 44.78 -7.55
C ALA A 463 27.54 45.13 -7.45
N THR A 464 27.88 46.41 -7.64
CA THR A 464 29.24 46.95 -7.48
C THR A 464 29.24 48.13 -6.50
N ASN A 465 30.42 48.70 -6.21
CA ASN A 465 30.55 49.89 -5.37
C ASN A 465 30.33 51.20 -6.15
N ASP A 466 30.02 51.14 -7.45
CA ASP A 466 29.68 52.32 -8.26
C ASP A 466 28.36 52.94 -7.80
N SER A 467 28.25 54.25 -7.97
CA SER A 467 27.11 55.04 -7.51
C SER A 467 25.78 54.52 -8.08
N GLY A 468 24.88 54.09 -7.20
CA GLY A 468 23.56 53.57 -7.55
C GLY A 468 23.54 52.11 -8.05
N ASN A 469 24.69 51.46 -8.19
CA ASN A 469 24.81 50.06 -8.65
C ASN A 469 24.78 49.04 -7.50
N TYR A 470 24.09 49.39 -6.43
CA TYR A 470 23.85 48.60 -5.22
C TYR A 470 22.56 49.09 -4.55
N ASP A 471 22.32 48.63 -3.32
CA ASP A 471 21.21 49.00 -2.44
C ASP A 471 19.94 48.17 -2.69
N GLU A 472 19.05 48.16 -1.69
CA GLU A 472 17.83 47.36 -1.74
C GLU A 472 16.84 47.86 -2.81
N ILE A 473 16.08 46.92 -3.36
CA ILE A 473 15.01 47.17 -4.32
C ILE A 473 13.70 47.21 -3.55
N ILE A 474 13.10 48.39 -3.50
CA ILE A 474 11.82 48.61 -2.81
C ILE A 474 10.67 48.18 -3.73
N ILE A 475 9.85 47.25 -3.26
CA ILE A 475 8.61 46.84 -3.92
C ILE A 475 7.45 47.59 -3.28
N ASN A 476 7.07 48.70 -3.90
CA ASN A 476 5.98 49.58 -3.46
C ASN A 476 4.74 49.49 -4.37
N LYS A 477 4.70 48.51 -5.27
CA LYS A 477 3.63 48.19 -6.21
C LYS A 477 3.68 46.69 -6.49
N ASP A 478 2.57 46.09 -6.89
CA ASP A 478 2.55 44.68 -7.26
C ASP A 478 3.43 44.45 -8.49
N LEU A 479 4.41 43.55 -8.41
CA LEU A 479 5.38 43.31 -9.47
C LEU A 479 5.73 41.84 -9.61
N THR A 480 5.96 41.43 -10.85
CA THR A 480 6.58 40.14 -11.16
C THR A 480 8.01 40.37 -11.65
N ILE A 481 8.98 39.65 -11.08
CA ILE A 481 10.37 39.60 -11.56
C ILE A 481 10.76 38.15 -11.85
N ARG A 482 11.25 37.85 -13.05
CA ARG A 482 11.50 36.47 -13.48
C ARG A 482 12.76 36.28 -14.31
N GLY A 483 13.34 35.09 -14.30
CA GLY A 483 14.38 34.70 -15.26
C GLY A 483 13.81 34.44 -16.66
N LYS A 484 14.59 34.73 -17.71
CA LYS A 484 14.25 34.47 -19.13
C LYS A 484 14.70 33.08 -19.59
N SER A 485 15.89 32.68 -19.16
CA SER A 485 16.65 31.53 -19.66
C SER A 485 16.60 30.37 -18.67
N SER A 486 17.18 30.55 -17.47
CA SER A 486 17.24 29.55 -16.41
C SER A 486 17.69 30.21 -15.12
N LYS A 487 17.25 29.67 -13.98
CA LYS A 487 17.73 30.11 -12.65
C LYS A 487 19.25 29.96 -12.47
N ASP A 488 19.90 29.11 -13.26
CA ASP A 488 21.34 28.89 -13.20
C ASP A 488 22.15 30.01 -13.87
N THR A 489 21.51 30.80 -14.74
CA THR A 489 22.17 31.89 -15.50
C THR A 489 21.56 33.26 -15.20
N ASP A 490 20.29 33.31 -14.84
CA ASP A 490 19.57 34.55 -14.53
C ASP A 490 19.62 34.78 -13.01
N ILE A 491 20.54 35.65 -12.62
CA ILE A 491 21.01 35.76 -11.23
C ILE A 491 20.95 37.22 -10.79
N LEU A 492 20.40 37.45 -9.59
CA LEU A 492 20.54 38.69 -8.84
C LEU A 492 21.58 38.48 -7.73
N ASN A 493 22.77 39.03 -7.92
CA ASN A 493 23.91 38.87 -7.03
C ASN A 493 24.21 40.19 -6.30
N ALA A 494 23.86 40.27 -5.02
CA ALA A 494 24.13 41.44 -4.18
C ALA A 494 25.63 41.60 -3.79
N ASN A 495 26.48 40.66 -4.24
CA ASN A 495 27.93 40.70 -4.15
C ASN A 495 28.51 40.78 -2.72
N GLY A 496 27.73 40.34 -1.74
CA GLY A 496 28.13 40.20 -0.35
C GLY A 496 28.69 41.48 0.27
N ASN A 497 29.64 41.29 1.18
CA ASN A 497 30.42 42.34 1.82
C ASN A 497 31.80 42.45 1.15
N THR A 498 31.83 42.85 -0.13
CA THR A 498 33.07 42.99 -0.92
C THR A 498 33.21 44.39 -1.51
N GLY A 499 34.45 44.82 -1.77
CA GLY A 499 34.73 46.03 -2.55
C GLY A 499 34.33 47.37 -1.90
N SER A 500 34.25 47.43 -0.57
CA SER A 500 33.83 48.62 0.21
C SER A 500 32.38 49.09 -0.04
N LYS A 501 31.59 48.33 -0.79
CA LYS A 501 30.15 48.56 -0.98
C LYS A 501 29.40 48.28 0.33
N PRO A 502 28.39 49.10 0.70
CA PRO A 502 27.50 48.75 1.81
C PRO A 502 26.84 47.38 1.62
N VAL A 503 26.63 46.65 2.71
CA VAL A 503 25.78 45.46 2.71
C VAL A 503 24.32 45.87 2.49
N HIS A 504 23.58 45.07 1.74
CA HIS A 504 22.15 45.30 1.49
C HIS A 504 21.43 43.99 1.19
N ARG A 505 20.11 44.02 1.41
CA ARG A 505 19.19 42.99 0.92
C ARG A 505 19.00 43.12 -0.59
N ILE A 506 18.31 42.17 -1.21
CA ILE A 506 17.86 42.34 -2.59
C ILE A 506 16.52 43.07 -2.61
N PHE A 507 15.51 42.55 -1.92
CA PHE A 507 14.14 43.06 -1.97
C PHE A 507 13.61 43.47 -0.59
N ASN A 508 12.88 44.59 -0.57
CA ASN A 508 12.08 45.05 0.56
C ASN A 508 10.63 45.20 0.09
N VAL A 509 9.78 44.24 0.46
CA VAL A 509 8.37 44.21 0.09
C VAL A 509 7.57 45.02 1.09
N GLN A 510 7.01 46.14 0.62
CA GLN A 510 6.27 47.06 1.47
C GLN A 510 4.89 46.54 1.86
N THR A 511 4.31 47.17 2.87
CA THR A 511 2.98 46.86 3.39
C THR A 511 1.92 46.85 2.29
N GLY A 512 1.17 45.74 2.19
CA GLY A 512 0.06 45.58 1.25
C GLY A 512 0.47 45.35 -0.21
N LYS A 513 1.76 45.12 -0.50
CA LYS A 513 2.28 44.93 -1.85
C LYS A 513 2.80 43.51 -2.10
N THR A 514 2.72 43.08 -3.36
CA THR A 514 3.06 41.72 -3.78
C THR A 514 4.29 41.70 -4.68
N LEU A 515 5.28 40.90 -4.29
CA LEU A 515 6.40 40.52 -5.13
C LEU A 515 6.23 39.06 -5.58
N THR A 516 6.09 38.83 -6.89
CA THR A 516 6.13 37.50 -7.48
C THR A 516 7.49 37.27 -8.13
N LEU A 517 8.21 36.24 -7.70
CA LEU A 517 9.51 35.84 -8.26
C LEU A 517 9.44 34.48 -8.92
N SER A 518 10.10 34.32 -10.06
CA SER A 518 10.19 32.99 -10.69
C SER A 518 11.41 32.70 -11.55
N GLY A 519 11.97 31.51 -11.38
CA GLY A 519 13.00 31.00 -12.30
C GLY A 519 14.30 31.81 -12.30
N LEU A 520 14.66 32.42 -11.16
CA LEU A 520 15.92 33.15 -10.98
C LEU A 520 16.63 32.74 -9.68
N THR A 521 17.91 33.08 -9.59
CA THR A 521 18.71 32.91 -8.36
C THR A 521 18.95 34.26 -7.69
N LEU A 522 18.76 34.31 -6.37
CA LEU A 522 19.09 35.44 -5.49
C LEU A 522 20.28 35.01 -4.65
N LYS A 523 21.39 35.74 -4.67
CA LYS A 523 22.58 35.32 -3.91
C LYS A 523 23.42 36.42 -3.31
N ASN A 524 24.20 36.03 -2.30
CA ASN A 524 25.20 36.85 -1.61
C ASN A 524 24.62 38.17 -1.09
N ALA A 525 23.38 38.16 -0.61
CA ALA A 525 22.75 39.35 -0.04
C ALA A 525 22.92 39.35 1.48
N THR A 526 23.24 40.51 2.05
CA THR A 526 23.48 40.64 3.48
C THR A 526 22.60 41.75 4.01
N ALA A 527 21.68 41.41 4.92
CA ALA A 527 20.84 42.41 5.55
C ALA A 527 21.69 43.46 6.29
N PRO A 528 21.26 44.72 6.35
CA PRO A 528 21.83 45.71 7.25
C PRO A 528 21.87 45.19 8.69
N SER A 529 22.79 45.68 9.51
CA SER A 529 22.96 45.24 10.90
C SER A 529 21.63 45.25 11.67
N GLY A 530 21.24 44.11 12.24
CA GLY A 530 19.97 43.95 12.96
C GLY A 530 18.72 43.81 12.08
N GLY A 531 18.88 43.84 10.76
CA GLY A 531 17.79 43.67 9.80
C GLY A 531 17.50 42.21 9.49
N ASP A 532 16.22 41.88 9.33
CA ASP A 532 15.79 40.55 8.89
C ASP A 532 15.83 40.41 7.36
N GLY A 533 15.90 39.17 6.89
CA GLY A 533 15.74 38.84 5.47
C GLY A 533 16.95 39.20 4.62
N GLY A 534 18.01 38.39 4.62
CA GLY A 534 19.21 38.70 3.85
C GLY A 534 18.94 38.92 2.36
N ALA A 535 18.08 38.11 1.73
CA ALA A 535 17.64 38.34 0.35
C ALA A 535 16.34 39.16 0.29
N ILE A 536 15.31 38.74 1.03
CA ILE A 536 13.95 39.30 0.95
C ILE A 536 13.46 39.63 2.35
N PHE A 537 13.08 40.88 2.56
CA PHE A 537 12.31 41.30 3.72
C PHE A 537 10.87 41.59 3.32
N VAL A 538 9.92 41.03 4.06
CA VAL A 538 8.48 41.21 3.83
C VAL A 538 7.85 41.89 5.05
N GLN A 539 7.36 43.10 4.85
CA GLN A 539 6.68 43.89 5.87
C GLN A 539 5.27 43.37 6.17
N SER A 540 4.63 43.94 7.19
CA SER A 540 3.26 43.61 7.58
C SER A 540 2.31 43.70 6.39
N SER A 541 1.47 42.68 6.19
CA SER A 541 0.55 42.57 5.05
C SER A 541 1.21 42.61 3.66
N GLY A 542 2.55 42.64 3.55
CA GLY A 542 3.26 42.43 2.30
C GLY A 542 3.24 40.95 1.90
N ARG A 543 3.40 40.67 0.61
CA ARG A 543 3.33 39.31 0.06
C ARG A 543 4.52 39.00 -0.84
N ALA A 544 5.17 37.86 -0.62
CA ALA A 544 6.19 37.33 -1.51
C ALA A 544 5.80 35.93 -2.01
N GLU A 545 5.70 35.76 -3.32
CA GLU A 545 5.36 34.50 -3.97
C GLU A 545 6.55 34.05 -4.83
N LEU A 546 7.19 32.95 -4.46
CA LEU A 546 8.37 32.46 -5.16
C LEU A 546 8.08 31.10 -5.78
N SER A 547 8.54 30.93 -7.01
CA SER A 547 8.41 29.67 -7.74
C SER A 547 9.67 29.32 -8.53
N ASN A 548 10.19 28.11 -8.33
CA ASN A 548 11.41 27.65 -9.00
C ASN A 548 12.59 28.65 -8.88
N CYS A 549 12.71 29.31 -7.72
CA CYS A 549 13.83 30.22 -7.44
C CYS A 549 14.87 29.53 -6.56
N THR A 550 16.11 29.98 -6.64
CA THR A 550 17.16 29.64 -5.66
C THR A 550 17.49 30.87 -4.83
N ILE A 551 17.60 30.75 -3.50
CA ILE A 551 18.18 31.76 -2.63
C ILE A 551 19.39 31.16 -1.93
N GLU A 552 20.58 31.67 -2.22
CA GLU A 552 21.83 31.06 -1.74
C GLU A 552 22.84 32.04 -1.15
N GLY A 553 23.52 31.62 -0.09
CA GLY A 553 24.62 32.40 0.49
C GLY A 553 24.20 33.76 1.04
N CYS A 554 22.93 33.93 1.41
CA CYS A 554 22.42 35.17 1.99
C CYS A 554 22.53 35.15 3.51
N ASN A 555 22.71 36.33 4.10
CA ASN A 555 23.04 36.49 5.51
C ASN A 555 22.23 37.60 6.21
N ALA A 556 21.78 37.36 7.44
CA ALA A 556 21.19 38.38 8.32
C ALA A 556 21.99 38.49 9.62
N ASN A 557 23.01 39.36 9.64
CA ASN A 557 23.89 39.50 10.80
C ASN A 557 23.21 40.34 11.90
N GLY A 558 23.05 39.75 13.09
CA GLY A 558 22.30 40.35 14.20
C GLY A 558 20.79 40.39 13.99
N GLY A 559 20.30 39.85 12.86
CA GLY A 559 18.89 39.73 12.52
C GLY A 559 18.53 38.27 12.20
N SER A 560 17.34 38.06 11.66
CA SER A 560 16.76 36.73 11.45
C SER A 560 16.40 36.47 9.99
N GLY A 561 16.35 35.21 9.57
CA GLY A 561 15.94 34.85 8.20
C GLY A 561 17.02 35.19 7.18
N GLY A 562 18.07 34.38 7.07
CA GLY A 562 19.20 34.66 6.17
C GLY A 562 18.80 34.80 4.71
N ALA A 563 17.78 34.05 4.28
CA ALA A 563 17.12 34.22 2.98
C ALA A 563 15.92 35.17 3.10
N ILE A 564 14.93 34.83 3.92
CA ILE A 564 13.63 35.51 3.99
C ILE A 564 13.29 35.85 5.43
N GLY A 565 13.00 37.13 5.68
CA GLY A 565 12.43 37.62 6.94
C GLY A 565 11.03 38.18 6.69
N SER A 566 10.02 37.69 7.41
CA SER A 566 8.63 38.11 7.26
C SER A 566 8.03 38.53 8.61
N GLN A 567 7.66 39.80 8.71
CA GLN A 567 7.06 40.40 9.91
C GLN A 567 5.59 40.74 9.63
N GLY A 568 4.67 39.82 9.96
CA GLY A 568 3.24 39.98 9.68
C GLY A 568 2.87 39.91 8.19
N GLY A 569 3.79 39.46 7.33
CA GLY A 569 3.57 39.29 5.90
C GLY A 569 3.19 37.85 5.52
N THR A 570 2.93 37.64 4.22
CA THR A 570 2.64 36.33 3.64
C THR A 570 3.73 35.92 2.66
N VAL A 571 4.33 34.75 2.88
CA VAL A 571 5.34 34.19 1.99
C VAL A 571 4.88 32.82 1.51
N THR A 572 4.88 32.60 0.20
CA THR A 572 4.57 31.31 -0.43
C THR A 572 5.74 30.87 -1.31
N ILE A 573 6.22 29.64 -1.13
CA ILE A 573 7.28 29.06 -1.97
C ILE A 573 6.82 27.75 -2.62
N THR A 574 7.16 27.59 -3.90
CA THR A 574 6.88 26.38 -4.69
C THR A 574 8.09 25.99 -5.54
N GLY A 575 8.66 24.81 -5.28
CA GLY A 575 9.82 24.31 -6.03
C GLY A 575 11.07 25.17 -5.86
N CYS A 576 11.16 25.95 -4.78
CA CYS A 576 12.31 26.81 -4.48
C CYS A 576 13.40 26.06 -3.72
N THR A 577 14.64 26.53 -3.85
CA THR A 577 15.78 26.04 -3.07
C THR A 577 16.36 27.18 -2.23
N LEU A 578 16.30 27.07 -0.90
CA LEU A 578 16.93 28.01 0.03
C LEU A 578 18.13 27.31 0.65
N THR A 579 19.35 27.65 0.22
CA THR A 579 20.56 26.90 0.55
C THR A 579 21.70 27.75 1.09
N ASN A 580 22.45 27.23 2.07
CA ASN A 580 23.65 27.88 2.60
C ASN A 580 23.43 29.33 3.09
N ASN A 581 22.25 29.63 3.60
CA ASN A 581 21.94 30.93 4.20
C ASN A 581 22.26 30.92 5.69
N SER A 582 22.54 32.08 6.25
CA SER A 582 22.87 32.24 7.67
C SER A 582 22.18 33.42 8.35
N ALA A 583 21.87 33.26 9.63
CA ALA A 583 21.28 34.33 10.46
C ALA A 583 21.58 34.12 11.94
N THR A 584 21.12 35.05 12.79
CA THR A 584 21.11 34.89 14.25
C THR A 584 19.99 34.00 14.74
N ASP A 585 18.84 33.97 14.05
CA ASP A 585 17.75 33.00 14.21
C ASP A 585 17.12 32.72 12.83
N GLY A 586 16.63 31.49 12.58
CA GLY A 586 16.02 31.13 11.30
C GLY A 586 17.01 31.21 10.13
N GLY A 587 17.93 30.25 10.02
CA GLY A 587 19.09 30.36 9.13
C GLY A 587 18.73 30.69 7.67
N ALA A 588 17.60 30.16 7.18
CA ALA A 588 16.98 30.61 5.93
C ALA A 588 15.76 31.51 6.17
N VAL A 589 14.79 31.06 6.98
CA VAL A 589 13.48 31.70 7.06
C VAL A 589 13.16 32.11 8.49
N TYR A 590 12.68 33.35 8.64
CA TYR A 590 12.06 33.84 9.85
C TYR A 590 10.65 34.35 9.57
N ALA A 591 9.65 33.77 10.25
CA ALA A 591 8.26 34.21 10.19
C ALA A 591 7.79 34.62 11.58
N THR A 592 7.28 35.85 11.70
CA THR A 592 6.88 36.43 12.99
C THR A 592 5.68 37.35 12.88
N SER A 593 5.20 37.85 14.03
CA SER A 593 4.17 38.90 14.14
C SER A 593 2.86 38.55 13.42
N GLY A 594 2.38 37.30 13.58
CA GLY A 594 1.17 36.82 12.92
C GLY A 594 1.32 36.53 11.43
N GLY A 595 2.53 36.58 10.87
CA GLY A 595 2.80 36.29 9.47
C GLY A 595 2.57 34.82 9.09
N THR A 596 2.46 34.56 7.79
CA THR A 596 2.22 33.21 7.25
C THR A 596 3.32 32.81 6.28
N PHE A 597 3.94 31.66 6.50
CA PHE A 597 4.86 31.03 5.56
C PHE A 597 4.24 29.74 5.04
N THR A 598 4.17 29.55 3.72
CA THR A 598 3.64 28.33 3.10
C THR A 598 4.66 27.75 2.13
N MET A 599 4.99 26.47 2.31
CA MET A 599 5.88 25.71 1.43
C MET A 599 5.10 24.57 0.77
N HIS A 600 4.87 24.68 -0.53
CA HIS A 600 4.20 23.61 -1.30
C HIS A 600 5.17 22.51 -1.72
N SER A 601 6.37 22.89 -2.12
CA SER A 601 7.46 21.99 -2.54
C SER A 601 8.79 22.74 -2.55
N GLY A 602 9.89 22.03 -2.76
CA GLY A 602 11.24 22.60 -2.80
C GLY A 602 12.13 22.11 -1.66
N THR A 603 13.24 22.80 -1.42
CA THR A 603 14.24 22.43 -0.41
C THR A 603 14.68 23.63 0.42
N ILE A 604 14.79 23.45 1.74
CA ILE A 604 15.49 24.36 2.66
C ILE A 604 16.66 23.56 3.21
N ASN A 605 17.88 23.79 2.70
CA ASN A 605 19.00 22.90 2.98
C ASN A 605 20.33 23.58 3.32
N GLY A 606 21.10 22.98 4.22
CA GLY A 606 22.45 23.47 4.55
C GLY A 606 22.48 24.88 5.16
N ASN A 607 21.35 25.38 5.65
CA ASN A 607 21.29 26.69 6.30
C ASN A 607 21.78 26.59 7.74
N THR A 608 22.31 27.69 8.25
CA THR A 608 23.00 27.70 9.54
C THR A 608 22.57 28.86 10.41
N VAL A 609 22.49 28.60 11.70
CA VAL A 609 22.39 29.63 12.73
C VAL A 609 23.56 29.46 13.68
N GLN A 610 24.26 30.56 13.95
CA GLN A 610 25.37 30.57 14.89
C GLN A 610 25.33 31.87 15.69
N SER A 611 25.08 31.77 17.00
CA SER A 611 24.87 32.93 17.87
C SER A 611 25.42 32.71 19.27
N THR A 612 25.84 33.79 19.93
CA THR A 612 26.19 33.82 21.35
C THR A 612 24.99 34.11 22.26
N ALA A 613 23.81 34.31 21.68
CA ALA A 613 22.57 34.56 22.41
C ALA A 613 22.17 33.36 23.31
N PRO A 614 21.40 33.60 24.39
CA PRO A 614 20.96 32.53 25.28
C PRO A 614 20.19 31.39 24.59
N LYS A 615 19.41 31.72 23.55
CA LYS A 615 18.68 30.78 22.70
C LYS A 615 19.08 31.04 21.24
N THR A 616 19.48 29.98 20.54
CA THR A 616 19.73 29.96 19.09
C THR A 616 18.68 29.08 18.42
N ARG A 617 17.88 29.62 17.50
CA ARG A 617 16.64 28.96 17.04
C ARG A 617 16.58 28.74 15.54
N GLY A 618 16.17 27.55 15.13
CA GLY A 618 15.75 27.25 13.76
C GLY A 618 16.90 27.28 12.77
N GLY A 619 17.71 26.23 12.71
CA GLY A 619 18.84 26.16 11.77
C GLY A 619 18.41 26.40 10.32
N GLY A 620 17.21 25.95 9.95
CA GLY A 620 16.54 26.31 8.70
C GLY A 620 15.46 27.38 8.88
N VAL A 621 14.46 27.11 9.72
CA VAL A 621 13.25 27.93 9.85
C VAL A 621 12.97 28.27 11.31
N PHE A 622 12.66 29.53 11.59
CA PHE A 622 12.15 29.98 12.89
C PHE A 622 10.77 30.63 12.75
N VAL A 623 9.82 30.16 13.53
CA VAL A 623 8.42 30.65 13.58
C VAL A 623 8.12 31.14 14.98
N SER A 624 7.70 32.40 15.11
CA SER A 624 7.51 33.06 16.40
C SER A 624 6.33 34.03 16.42
N VAL A 625 5.97 34.52 17.62
CA VAL A 625 5.01 35.62 17.84
C VAL A 625 3.73 35.47 16.98
N GLY A 626 3.03 34.35 17.14
CA GLY A 626 1.73 34.10 16.50
C GLY A 626 1.79 33.74 15.01
N ALA A 627 2.97 33.61 14.42
CA ALA A 627 3.12 33.25 13.02
C ALA A 627 2.77 31.78 12.74
N THR A 628 2.38 31.49 11.50
CA THR A 628 2.07 30.13 11.05
C THR A 628 2.96 29.70 9.90
N PHE A 629 3.59 28.53 10.03
CA PHE A 629 4.23 27.83 8.93
C PHE A 629 3.39 26.61 8.51
N THR A 630 3.02 26.53 7.23
CA THR A 630 2.38 25.33 6.64
C THR A 630 3.30 24.71 5.60
N MET A 631 3.69 23.46 5.80
CA MET A 631 4.51 22.68 4.88
C MET A 631 3.66 21.57 4.27
N LYS A 632 3.25 21.78 3.02
CA LYS A 632 2.42 20.84 2.25
C LYS A 632 3.22 19.76 1.51
N GLY A 633 4.53 19.97 1.40
CA GLY A 633 5.47 19.11 0.68
C GLY A 633 6.90 19.67 0.69
N GLY A 634 7.83 18.98 0.02
CA GLY A 634 9.25 19.35 -0.06
C GLY A 634 10.08 18.88 1.13
N THR A 635 11.31 19.39 1.24
CA THR A 635 12.32 18.87 2.18
C THR A 635 13.05 19.97 2.95
N ILE A 636 13.12 19.85 4.28
CA ILE A 636 14.00 20.66 5.14
C ILE A 636 15.17 19.76 5.58
N SER A 637 16.39 20.01 5.10
CA SER A 637 17.49 19.06 5.30
C SER A 637 18.87 19.61 5.54
N GLY A 638 19.65 18.97 6.41
CA GLY A 638 21.06 19.33 6.61
C GLY A 638 21.26 20.72 7.21
N ASN A 639 20.22 21.31 7.79
CA ASN A 639 20.33 22.60 8.47
C ASN A 639 20.91 22.42 9.88
N THR A 640 21.60 23.45 10.38
CA THR A 640 22.31 23.38 11.66
C THR A 640 22.07 24.60 12.53
N ALA A 641 21.64 24.42 13.77
CA ALA A 641 21.66 25.47 14.79
C ALA A 641 22.81 25.21 15.77
N THR A 642 23.65 26.23 16.00
CA THR A 642 24.86 26.14 16.84
C THR A 642 24.85 27.23 17.90
N THR A 643 24.85 26.85 19.18
CA THR A 643 25.08 27.83 20.26
C THR A 643 26.58 28.06 20.48
N GLN A 644 26.97 29.33 20.58
CA GLN A 644 28.31 29.79 20.96
C GLN A 644 28.33 30.51 22.32
N GLY A 645 27.21 30.45 23.04
CA GLY A 645 27.06 31.17 24.29
C GLY A 645 27.88 30.59 25.45
N SER A 646 27.79 31.28 26.58
CA SER A 646 28.36 30.85 27.86
C SER A 646 27.43 29.85 28.57
N SER A 647 27.57 29.70 29.89
CA SER A 647 26.84 28.68 30.63
C SER A 647 25.32 28.84 30.55
N GLY A 648 24.61 27.74 30.28
CA GLY A 648 23.14 27.70 30.22
C GLY A 648 22.51 28.08 28.87
N THR A 649 23.29 28.25 27.81
CA THR A 649 22.76 28.56 26.47
C THR A 649 22.25 27.33 25.71
N LYS A 650 21.31 27.55 24.78
CA LYS A 650 20.55 26.50 24.10
C LYS A 650 20.59 26.67 22.57
N ALA A 651 20.86 25.58 21.85
CA ALA A 651 20.59 25.46 20.42
C ALA A 651 19.32 24.64 20.19
N MET A 652 18.38 25.19 19.41
CA MET A 652 17.02 24.67 19.31
C MET A 652 16.57 24.53 17.85
N GLY A 653 16.03 23.36 17.49
CA GLY A 653 15.40 23.14 16.19
C GLY A 653 16.41 23.20 15.04
N GLY A 654 17.20 22.15 14.84
CA GLY A 654 18.20 22.12 13.77
C GLY A 654 17.58 22.36 12.40
N GLY A 655 16.39 21.81 12.15
CA GLY A 655 15.56 22.14 11.00
C GLY A 655 14.63 23.30 11.28
N VAL A 656 13.69 23.11 12.21
CA VAL A 656 12.59 24.05 12.51
C VAL A 656 12.51 24.32 14.01
N CYS A 657 12.34 25.58 14.39
CA CYS A 657 11.95 25.97 15.75
C CYS A 657 10.64 26.76 15.70
N VAL A 658 9.70 26.40 16.58
CA VAL A 658 8.42 27.09 16.76
C VAL A 658 8.32 27.51 18.23
N SER A 659 8.15 28.80 18.47
CA SER A 659 8.13 29.40 19.82
C SER A 659 7.04 30.47 19.91
N ASP A 660 6.67 30.83 21.13
CA ASP A 660 5.60 31.74 21.52
C ASP A 660 4.18 31.22 21.34
N SER A 661 3.31 31.66 22.24
CA SER A 661 1.88 31.34 22.21
C SER A 661 1.24 31.85 20.92
N GLY A 662 0.41 30.99 20.32
CA GLY A 662 -0.26 31.27 19.04
C GLY A 662 0.57 30.92 17.81
N SER A 663 1.88 30.70 17.94
CA SER A 663 2.70 30.26 16.82
C SER A 663 2.42 28.80 16.46
N LYS A 664 2.38 28.51 15.16
CA LYS A 664 1.95 27.21 14.66
C LYS A 664 2.83 26.69 13.53
N PHE A 665 3.13 25.39 13.56
CA PHE A 665 3.68 24.65 12.44
C PHE A 665 2.73 23.52 12.04
N ILE A 666 2.49 23.34 10.74
CA ILE A 666 1.61 22.31 10.18
C ILE A 666 2.37 21.55 9.09
N MET A 667 2.47 20.23 9.22
CA MET A 667 2.92 19.31 8.17
C MET A 667 1.73 18.50 7.67
N GLU A 668 1.36 18.69 6.41
CA GLU A 668 0.19 18.04 5.80
C GLU A 668 0.39 17.76 4.32
N GLU A 669 -0.49 16.94 3.73
CA GLU A 669 -0.48 16.63 2.28
C GLU A 669 0.89 16.08 1.79
N HIS A 670 1.07 15.93 0.47
CA HIS A 670 2.25 15.55 -0.35
C HIS A 670 3.59 15.10 0.30
N SER A 671 3.54 14.32 1.38
CA SER A 671 4.67 13.71 2.10
C SER A 671 5.84 14.67 2.40
N PRO A 672 5.64 15.77 3.14
CA PRO A 672 6.73 16.67 3.55
C PRO A 672 7.79 15.95 4.37
N LYS A 673 9.06 16.37 4.24
CA LYS A 673 10.20 15.69 4.87
C LYS A 673 11.11 16.63 5.65
N ILE A 674 11.45 16.28 6.89
CA ILE A 674 12.47 16.96 7.70
C ILE A 674 13.60 15.97 7.98
N THR A 675 14.77 16.15 7.37
CA THR A 675 15.82 15.12 7.41
C THR A 675 17.25 15.59 7.59
N GLY A 676 18.05 14.87 8.40
CA GLY A 676 19.48 15.13 8.49
C GLY A 676 19.85 16.47 9.13
N ASN A 677 18.92 17.12 9.83
CA ASN A 677 19.17 18.38 10.52
C ASN A 677 19.81 18.13 11.90
N LYS A 678 20.55 19.13 12.39
CA LYS A 678 21.37 18.97 13.59
C LYS A 678 21.37 20.20 14.48
N VAL A 679 21.56 19.97 15.77
CA VAL A 679 21.85 20.99 16.78
C VAL A 679 23.23 20.72 17.37
N LYS A 680 24.02 21.78 17.58
CA LYS A 680 25.43 21.71 17.96
C LYS A 680 25.81 22.69 19.06
N THR A 681 26.95 22.43 19.70
CA THR A 681 27.57 23.32 20.68
C THR A 681 28.98 23.72 20.23
N ALA A 682 29.29 25.01 20.23
CA ALA A 682 30.64 25.52 19.95
C ALA A 682 31.14 26.53 21.00
N GLY A 683 30.39 26.75 22.08
CA GLY A 683 30.78 27.58 23.22
C GLY A 683 31.71 26.85 24.21
N SER A 684 32.40 27.61 25.05
CA SER A 684 33.29 27.10 26.11
C SER A 684 32.60 26.97 27.48
N GLY A 685 31.31 27.30 27.58
CA GLY A 685 30.53 27.24 28.82
C GLY A 685 30.13 25.81 29.23
N SER A 686 29.81 25.62 30.52
CA SER A 686 29.13 24.42 31.04
C SER A 686 27.62 24.48 30.80
N ASN A 687 26.89 23.37 30.84
CA ASN A 687 25.41 23.35 30.69
C ASN A 687 24.89 23.83 29.32
N LEU A 688 25.66 23.63 28.25
CA LEU A 688 25.18 23.87 26.89
C LEU A 688 24.17 22.79 26.49
N SER A 689 23.01 23.21 25.98
CA SER A 689 21.92 22.28 25.63
C SER A 689 21.64 22.27 24.13
N THR A 690 21.41 21.07 23.60
CA THR A 690 20.89 20.89 22.24
C THR A 690 19.51 20.23 22.27
N ILE A 691 18.55 20.84 21.58
CA ILE A 691 17.11 20.54 21.72
C ILE A 691 16.48 20.47 20.33
N GLY A 692 15.87 19.33 19.99
CA GLY A 692 15.14 19.20 18.72
C GLY A 692 16.08 19.19 17.51
N GLY A 693 16.69 18.05 17.20
CA GLY A 693 17.55 17.91 16.02
C GLY A 693 16.81 18.27 14.73
N GLY A 694 15.60 17.73 14.57
CA GLY A 694 14.68 18.11 13.50
C GLY A 694 13.87 19.34 13.87
N VAL A 695 13.01 19.19 14.88
CA VAL A 695 12.01 20.19 15.28
C VAL A 695 12.06 20.46 16.78
N CYS A 696 11.97 21.73 17.16
CA CYS A 696 11.72 22.16 18.54
C CYS A 696 10.41 22.97 18.60
N VAL A 697 9.52 22.64 19.54
CA VAL A 697 8.25 23.33 19.79
C VAL A 697 8.23 23.76 21.26
N CYS A 698 8.18 25.06 21.54
CA CYS A 698 8.27 25.59 22.91
C CYS A 698 7.42 26.84 23.11
N ASP A 699 7.39 27.36 24.34
CA ASP A 699 6.82 28.64 24.76
C ASP A 699 5.34 28.85 24.33
N GLY A 700 4.55 27.77 24.32
CA GLY A 700 3.12 27.78 24.04
C GLY A 700 2.76 27.52 22.58
N ALA A 701 3.77 27.22 21.76
CA ALA A 701 3.60 26.93 20.34
C ALA A 701 2.94 25.57 20.07
N ILE A 702 2.40 25.42 18.86
CA ILE A 702 1.70 24.22 18.40
C ILE A 702 2.39 23.65 17.16
N PHE A 703 2.55 22.33 17.13
CA PHE A 703 2.91 21.58 15.94
C PHE A 703 1.85 20.53 15.63
N GLU A 704 1.37 20.50 14.39
CA GLU A 704 0.45 19.49 13.87
C GLU A 704 1.12 18.71 12.73
N MET A 705 1.31 17.41 12.91
CA MET A 705 1.80 16.49 11.88
C MET A 705 0.67 15.56 11.46
N LYS A 706 0.20 15.76 10.22
CA LYS A 706 -0.87 14.96 9.60
C LYS A 706 -0.32 13.98 8.55
N ALA A 707 0.84 14.28 7.98
CA ALA A 707 1.52 13.47 6.98
C ALA A 707 3.03 13.75 6.96
N GLY A 708 3.78 12.95 6.19
CA GLY A 708 5.21 13.17 5.94
C GLY A 708 6.14 12.40 6.89
N SER A 709 7.43 12.75 6.85
CA SER A 709 8.45 12.14 7.72
C SER A 709 9.39 13.13 8.39
N ILE A 710 9.81 12.79 9.62
CA ILE A 710 10.89 13.44 10.36
C ILE A 710 11.95 12.39 10.65
N GLU A 711 13.08 12.44 9.95
CA GLU A 711 14.04 11.34 9.96
C GLU A 711 15.51 11.72 9.96
N ASN A 712 16.39 10.85 10.46
CA ASN A 712 17.85 11.04 10.41
C ASN A 712 18.35 12.34 11.09
N ASN A 713 17.55 12.97 11.95
CA ASN A 713 17.93 14.19 12.64
C ASN A 713 18.67 13.88 13.94
N LYS A 714 19.56 14.79 14.36
CA LYS A 714 20.49 14.52 15.47
C LYS A 714 20.57 15.67 16.47
N ALA A 715 20.47 15.31 17.75
CA ALA A 715 20.85 16.14 18.88
C ALA A 715 21.83 15.34 19.75
N LEU A 716 23.14 15.50 19.54
CA LEU A 716 24.16 14.62 20.16
C LEU A 716 25.26 15.39 20.90
N GLU A 717 25.28 16.71 20.86
CA GLU A 717 26.31 17.55 21.48
C GLU A 717 25.69 18.32 22.66
N GLY A 718 26.34 18.33 23.83
CA GLY A 718 25.91 19.13 24.98
C GLY A 718 26.17 18.46 26.34
N ASP A 719 25.85 19.16 27.43
CA ASP A 719 26.16 18.75 28.80
C ASP A 719 25.08 17.85 29.43
N LYS A 720 25.50 16.78 30.11
CA LYS A 720 24.65 15.74 30.71
C LYS A 720 23.79 16.28 31.85
N GLN A 721 24.26 17.30 32.58
CA GLN A 721 23.66 17.71 33.85
C GLN A 721 22.23 18.29 33.70
N TYR A 722 21.83 18.70 32.48
CA TYR A 722 20.53 19.34 32.22
C TYR A 722 19.91 18.94 30.87
N PHE A 723 19.95 17.64 30.51
CA PHE A 723 19.33 17.16 29.27
C PHE A 723 19.93 17.73 27.98
N GLY A 724 21.26 17.89 27.92
CA GLY A 724 21.96 18.58 26.84
C GLY A 724 21.94 17.96 25.45
N HIS A 725 21.03 17.05 25.13
CA HIS A 725 20.85 16.44 23.81
C HIS A 725 19.49 15.70 23.75
N THR A 726 18.40 16.46 23.59
CA THR A 726 17.01 15.98 23.64
C THR A 726 16.30 16.07 22.30
N GLY A 727 15.44 15.09 22.01
CA GLY A 727 14.54 15.11 20.87
C GLY A 727 15.30 15.06 19.55
N GLY A 728 15.77 13.89 19.14
CA GLY A 728 16.51 13.74 17.88
C GLY A 728 15.64 14.20 16.71
N GLY A 729 14.43 13.66 16.63
CA GLY A 729 13.39 14.09 15.70
C GLY A 729 12.71 15.36 16.19
N VAL A 730 11.95 15.25 17.29
CA VAL A 730 11.12 16.35 17.83
C VAL A 730 11.38 16.52 19.33
N CYS A 731 11.52 17.76 19.79
CA CYS A 731 11.37 18.10 21.20
C CYS A 731 10.18 19.03 21.39
N VAL A 732 9.33 18.71 22.38
CA VAL A 732 8.15 19.50 22.77
C VAL A 732 8.39 20.02 24.19
N GLY A 733 8.74 21.29 24.30
CA GLY A 733 9.28 21.93 25.50
C GLY A 733 10.78 22.22 25.38
N ASP A 734 11.29 23.08 26.27
CA ASP A 734 12.68 23.57 26.22
C ASP A 734 13.39 23.59 27.57
N SER A 735 12.76 23.14 28.67
CA SER A 735 13.31 23.19 30.03
C SER A 735 13.11 21.89 30.81
N VAL A 736 13.77 21.82 31.98
CA VAL A 736 13.95 20.61 32.81
C VAL A 736 13.61 20.86 34.28
N ASP A 737 13.22 22.08 34.61
CA ASP A 737 12.87 22.56 35.95
C ASP A 737 11.35 22.50 36.23
N GLY A 738 10.56 21.94 35.31
CA GLY A 738 9.11 21.89 35.44
C GLY A 738 8.42 23.23 35.21
N SER A 739 9.12 24.25 34.69
CA SER A 739 8.49 25.46 34.15
C SER A 739 7.54 25.11 33.00
N THR A 740 6.49 25.91 32.82
CA THR A 740 5.48 25.67 31.78
C THR A 740 5.96 26.27 30.46
N SER A 741 6.33 25.42 29.52
CA SER A 741 6.41 25.79 28.10
C SER A 741 5.01 25.80 27.52
N GLY A 742 4.13 24.86 27.90
CA GLY A 742 2.75 24.79 27.40
C GLY A 742 2.64 24.44 25.91
N ALA A 743 3.73 23.96 25.31
CA ALA A 743 3.77 23.57 23.91
C ALA A 743 2.96 22.30 23.66
N THR A 744 2.43 22.17 22.44
CA THR A 744 1.65 20.99 22.04
C THR A 744 2.13 20.46 20.70
N PHE A 745 2.40 19.15 20.65
CA PHE A 745 2.59 18.42 19.41
C PHE A 745 1.45 17.43 19.22
N THR A 746 0.76 17.48 18.08
CA THR A 746 -0.28 16.53 17.70
C THR A 746 0.13 15.79 16.43
N MET A 747 0.22 14.47 16.51
CA MET A 747 0.51 13.57 15.39
C MET A 747 -0.72 12.72 15.09
N THR A 748 -1.25 12.87 13.88
CA THR A 748 -2.43 12.13 13.38
C THR A 748 -2.11 11.26 12.17
N GLY A 749 -0.92 11.44 11.58
CA GLY A 749 -0.36 10.58 10.55
C GLY A 749 1.11 10.90 10.29
N GLY A 750 1.78 10.05 9.51
CA GLY A 750 3.19 10.21 9.14
C GLY A 750 4.15 9.41 10.01
N THR A 751 5.46 9.58 9.78
CA THR A 751 6.51 8.76 10.42
C THR A 751 7.63 9.59 11.05
N ILE A 752 8.02 9.25 12.27
CA ILE A 752 9.24 9.77 12.92
C ILE A 752 10.24 8.61 13.02
N SER A 753 11.33 8.64 12.24
CA SER A 753 12.25 7.49 12.17
C SER A 753 13.73 7.81 12.15
N ASP A 754 14.55 6.87 12.62
CA ASP A 754 16.01 6.92 12.44
C ASP A 754 16.66 8.19 13.02
N ASN A 755 15.99 8.84 13.99
CA ASN A 755 16.52 10.01 14.66
C ASN A 755 17.34 9.59 15.89
N GLU A 756 18.30 10.43 16.27
CA GLU A 756 19.25 10.12 17.32
C GLU A 756 19.40 11.27 18.32
N ALA A 757 19.21 10.97 19.60
CA ALA A 757 19.49 11.87 20.72
C ALA A 757 19.89 11.07 21.95
N GLY A 758 20.30 11.71 23.05
CA GLY A 758 20.47 10.96 24.31
C GLY A 758 19.16 10.73 25.06
N TYR A 759 18.17 11.60 24.88
CA TYR A 759 16.83 11.49 25.45
C TYR A 759 15.78 11.74 24.38
N GLY A 760 14.88 10.79 24.15
CA GLY A 760 13.84 10.91 23.12
C GLY A 760 14.47 10.88 21.73
N GLY A 761 14.92 9.70 21.28
CA GLY A 761 15.49 9.54 19.95
C GLY A 761 14.53 10.07 18.89
N GLY A 762 13.28 9.60 18.94
CA GLY A 762 12.18 10.13 18.15
C GLY A 762 11.63 11.44 18.73
N VAL A 763 10.96 11.35 19.88
CA VAL A 763 10.26 12.47 20.52
C VAL A 763 10.68 12.63 21.99
N ALA A 764 10.94 13.86 22.42
CA ALA A 764 11.06 14.22 23.83
C ALA A 764 9.95 15.19 24.24
N VAL A 765 9.32 14.97 25.39
CA VAL A 765 8.26 15.82 25.95
C VAL A 765 8.70 16.35 27.30
N THR A 766 8.81 17.68 27.41
CA THR A 766 9.35 18.39 28.58
C THR A 766 8.47 19.56 29.02
N SER A 767 8.79 20.21 30.15
CA SER A 767 8.21 21.51 30.54
C SER A 767 6.67 21.62 30.55
N ASN A 768 5.95 20.62 31.09
CA ASN A 768 4.48 20.58 31.05
C ASN A 768 3.87 20.64 29.65
N SER A 769 4.63 20.23 28.64
CA SER A 769 4.16 20.18 27.25
C SER A 769 3.39 18.89 27.00
N SER A 770 2.60 18.86 25.93
CA SER A 770 1.78 17.72 25.55
C SER A 770 2.19 17.16 24.18
N PHE A 771 2.36 15.85 24.10
CA PHE A 771 2.42 15.11 22.86
C PHE A 771 1.21 14.19 22.75
N LYS A 772 0.42 14.37 21.69
CA LYS A 772 -0.75 13.57 21.36
C LYS A 772 -0.49 12.78 20.10
N MET A 773 -0.67 11.46 20.15
CA MET A 773 -0.48 10.56 19.02
C MET A 773 -1.75 9.74 18.77
N SER A 774 -2.21 9.75 17.54
CA SER A 774 -3.44 9.07 17.09
C SER A 774 -3.34 8.72 15.60
N GLY A 775 -4.36 8.06 15.05
CA GLY A 775 -4.40 7.67 13.64
C GLY A 775 -3.62 6.39 13.35
N ASP A 776 -4.18 5.54 12.48
CA ASP A 776 -3.59 4.23 12.19
C ASP A 776 -2.29 4.33 11.37
N ASP A 777 -2.07 5.44 10.65
CA ASP A 777 -0.86 5.72 9.84
C ASP A 777 0.27 6.41 10.63
N SER A 778 0.08 6.71 11.91
CA SER A 778 1.11 7.34 12.74
C SER A 778 2.13 6.33 13.23
N LYS A 779 3.42 6.58 12.96
CA LYS A 779 4.50 5.66 13.32
C LYS A 779 5.74 6.36 13.90
N ILE A 780 6.30 5.80 14.98
CA ILE A 780 7.60 6.19 15.53
C ILE A 780 8.51 4.96 15.52
N SER A 781 9.54 4.94 14.67
CA SER A 781 10.32 3.71 14.46
C SER A 781 11.80 3.87 14.15
N GLY A 782 12.64 2.93 14.57
CA GLY A 782 14.07 2.94 14.25
C GLY A 782 14.85 4.06 14.94
N ASN A 783 14.23 4.80 15.86
CA ASN A 783 14.90 5.89 16.57
C ASN A 783 15.79 5.35 17.68
N LYS A 784 16.86 6.08 17.98
CA LYS A 784 17.88 5.66 18.92
C LYS A 784 18.10 6.72 20.00
N ALA A 785 17.98 6.29 21.24
CA ALA A 785 18.44 7.04 22.39
C ALA A 785 19.83 6.54 22.81
N SER A 786 20.88 7.31 22.51
CA SER A 786 22.23 7.00 22.95
C SER A 786 23.05 8.26 23.24
N TYR A 787 23.78 8.21 24.35
CA TYR A 787 24.89 9.11 24.63
C TYR A 787 26.05 8.33 25.24
N GLN A 788 27.29 8.78 25.02
CA GLN A 788 28.47 8.21 25.67
C GLN A 788 28.76 9.00 26.94
N ASP A 789 28.88 8.30 28.07
CA ASP A 789 29.42 8.92 29.27
C ASP A 789 30.90 9.27 29.01
N LYS A 790 31.31 10.51 29.33
CA LYS A 790 32.72 10.93 29.20
C LYS A 790 33.61 10.23 30.22
N ASN A 791 33.03 9.61 31.27
CA ASN A 791 33.77 8.84 32.27
C ASN A 791 33.63 7.32 32.06
N PRO A 792 34.74 6.56 31.94
CA PRO A 792 34.70 5.11 31.85
C PRO A 792 34.26 4.42 33.17
N PRO A 793 33.72 3.18 33.11
CA PRO A 793 33.46 2.38 31.91
C PRO A 793 32.19 2.86 31.17
N HIS A 794 32.31 3.09 29.86
CA HIS A 794 31.25 3.66 29.03
C HIS A 794 30.02 2.74 28.99
N LYS A 795 28.95 3.10 29.72
CA LYS A 795 27.63 2.48 29.54
C LYS A 795 26.81 3.35 28.60
N LYS A 796 26.27 2.76 27.52
CA LYS A 796 25.26 3.44 26.67
C LYS A 796 23.98 3.57 27.50
N LEU A 797 23.57 4.80 27.84
CA LEU A 797 22.52 5.05 28.84
C LEU A 797 21.36 5.92 28.33
N GLY A 798 21.18 6.04 27.02
CA GLY A 798 20.10 6.86 26.48
C GLY A 798 18.72 6.39 26.95
N SER A 799 17.73 7.28 26.92
CA SER A 799 16.39 7.00 27.46
C SER A 799 15.29 7.41 26.49
N GLY A 800 14.28 6.55 26.33
CA GLY A 800 13.15 6.79 25.42
C GLY A 800 13.60 6.76 23.97
N GLY A 801 13.82 5.57 23.41
CA GLY A 801 14.25 5.42 22.01
C GLY A 801 13.21 6.04 21.08
N GLY A 802 11.96 5.61 21.21
CA GLY A 802 10.81 6.22 20.56
C GLY A 802 10.42 7.55 21.23
N VAL A 803 9.95 7.49 22.48
CA VAL A 803 9.45 8.65 23.22
C VAL A 803 10.04 8.74 24.63
N PHE A 804 10.47 9.93 25.01
CA PHE A 804 10.91 10.26 26.36
C PHE A 804 9.99 11.33 26.97
N VAL A 805 9.50 11.10 28.19
CA VAL A 805 8.58 12.01 28.91
C VAL A 805 9.20 12.43 30.23
N LEU A 806 9.32 13.74 30.43
CA LEU A 806 9.78 14.38 31.65
C LEU A 806 8.91 15.60 31.93
N HIS A 807 8.11 15.58 32.99
CA HIS A 807 7.21 16.72 33.34
C HIS A 807 6.11 17.01 32.31
N GLY A 808 6.05 16.29 31.19
CA GLY A 808 5.05 16.47 30.14
C GLY A 808 3.99 15.37 30.12
N ILE A 809 3.08 15.43 29.15
CA ILE A 809 2.02 14.44 28.95
C ILE A 809 2.18 13.77 27.59
N LEU A 810 2.26 12.45 27.58
CA LEU A 810 2.06 11.64 26.38
C LEU A 810 0.64 11.04 26.42
N ASP A 811 -0.14 11.33 25.38
CA ASP A 811 -1.45 10.72 25.15
C ASP A 811 -1.47 9.99 23.81
N MET A 812 -1.40 8.66 23.86
CA MET A 812 -1.39 7.77 22.69
C MET A 812 -2.72 7.02 22.62
N THR A 813 -3.53 7.29 21.60
CA THR A 813 -4.84 6.66 21.36
C THR A 813 -4.85 5.74 20.12
N GLY A 814 -3.80 5.82 19.31
CA GLY A 814 -3.59 4.99 18.13
C GLY A 814 -2.17 5.15 17.57
N GLY A 815 -1.86 4.37 16.53
CA GLY A 815 -0.55 4.35 15.89
C GLY A 815 0.44 3.35 16.49
N VAL A 816 1.67 3.34 15.98
CA VAL A 816 2.69 2.33 16.28
C VAL A 816 4.00 2.96 16.75
N ILE A 817 4.55 2.49 17.87
CA ILE A 817 5.92 2.79 18.32
C ILE A 817 6.73 1.49 18.24
N ASN A 818 7.62 1.36 17.26
CA ASN A 818 8.31 0.09 17.04
C ASN A 818 9.77 0.15 16.59
N GLY A 819 10.57 -0.85 16.94
CA GLY A 819 11.95 -0.95 16.44
C GLY A 819 12.88 0.14 16.97
N ASN A 820 12.55 0.79 18.08
CA ASN A 820 13.38 1.84 18.67
C ASN A 820 14.35 1.26 19.71
N GLU A 821 15.50 1.91 19.91
CA GLU A 821 16.60 1.44 20.78
C GLU A 821 16.95 2.46 21.88
N ALA A 822 17.10 2.01 23.13
CA ALA A 822 17.55 2.85 24.25
C ALA A 822 18.32 2.06 25.33
N GLY A 823 18.83 2.74 26.35
CA GLY A 823 19.20 2.11 27.62
C GLY A 823 17.96 1.82 28.49
N TYR A 824 17.07 2.81 28.64
CA TYR A 824 15.80 2.67 29.34
C TYR A 824 14.63 3.04 28.45
N GLY A 825 13.63 2.16 28.35
CA GLY A 825 12.41 2.43 27.59
C GLY A 825 12.69 2.52 26.10
N GLY A 826 12.84 1.37 25.43
CA GLY A 826 13.11 1.32 23.99
C GLY A 826 12.01 2.03 23.22
N GLY A 827 10.76 1.68 23.52
CA GLY A 827 9.57 2.39 23.03
C GLY A 827 9.37 3.71 23.77
N ILE A 828 9.01 3.65 25.05
CA ILE A 828 8.65 4.81 25.87
C ILE A 828 9.40 4.79 27.21
N HIS A 829 9.90 5.95 27.65
CA HIS A 829 10.38 6.15 29.01
C HIS A 829 9.74 7.37 29.67
N GLY A 830 9.00 7.16 30.77
CA GLY A 830 8.56 8.21 31.68
C GLY A 830 9.47 8.33 32.90
N LYS A 831 10.19 9.45 33.02
CA LYS A 831 11.19 9.67 34.08
C LYS A 831 10.62 10.51 35.22
N ALA A 832 10.88 10.12 36.46
CA ALA A 832 10.52 10.90 37.65
C ALA A 832 11.64 11.89 37.98
N HIS A 833 11.30 13.17 38.17
CA HIS A 833 12.28 14.20 38.50
C HIS A 833 11.64 15.39 39.22
N GLY A 834 11.85 15.51 40.53
CA GLY A 834 11.28 16.60 41.33
C GLY A 834 9.79 16.39 41.65
N SER A 835 9.07 17.49 41.88
CA SER A 835 7.65 17.46 42.31
C SER A 835 6.65 17.24 41.17
N ASN A 836 7.06 17.51 39.94
CA ASN A 836 6.25 17.35 38.74
C ASN A 836 6.83 16.19 37.92
N ASN A 837 6.06 15.14 37.65
CA ASN A 837 6.62 13.87 37.15
C ASN A 837 6.08 13.44 35.76
N GLY A 838 5.27 14.28 35.11
CA GLY A 838 4.65 13.96 33.81
C GLY A 838 3.59 12.85 33.88
N GLU A 839 2.99 12.48 32.76
CA GLU A 839 2.02 11.39 32.67
C GLU A 839 2.08 10.69 31.31
N ILE A 840 1.90 9.37 31.31
CA ILE A 840 1.79 8.57 30.09
C ILE A 840 0.43 7.87 30.04
N VAL A 841 -0.30 8.05 28.95
CA VAL A 841 -1.55 7.37 28.65
C VAL A 841 -1.40 6.62 27.33
N VAL A 842 -1.61 5.31 27.35
CA VAL A 842 -1.65 4.43 26.18
C VAL A 842 -3.02 3.77 26.10
N SER A 843 -3.71 3.97 24.99
CA SER A 843 -5.11 3.52 24.86
C SER A 843 -5.51 3.24 23.41
N GLY A 844 -6.73 2.77 23.20
CA GLY A 844 -7.29 2.58 21.86
C GLY A 844 -6.52 1.55 21.04
N ASN A 845 -6.26 1.84 19.76
CA ASN A 845 -5.58 0.92 18.84
C ASN A 845 -4.04 1.00 18.90
N SER A 846 -3.48 1.50 20.01
CA SER A 846 -2.04 1.76 20.12
C SER A 846 -1.22 0.48 20.16
N THR A 847 -0.12 0.43 19.42
CA THR A 847 0.83 -0.70 19.45
C THR A 847 2.23 -0.25 19.81
N ILE A 848 2.84 -0.91 20.79
CA ILE A 848 4.25 -0.73 21.16
C ILE A 848 4.96 -2.07 20.97
N SER A 849 5.82 -2.16 19.95
CA SER A 849 6.40 -3.46 19.59
C SER A 849 7.83 -3.46 19.08
N ASN A 850 8.52 -4.59 19.18
CA ASN A 850 9.86 -4.77 18.59
C ASN A 850 10.90 -3.73 19.05
N ASN A 851 10.68 -3.06 20.19
CA ASN A 851 11.62 -2.10 20.74
C ASN A 851 12.66 -2.81 21.60
N ILE A 852 13.87 -2.24 21.67
CA ILE A 852 15.03 -2.83 22.34
C ILE A 852 15.54 -1.86 23.41
N ALA A 853 15.76 -2.35 24.62
CA ALA A 853 16.44 -1.58 25.66
C ALA A 853 17.36 -2.42 26.56
N ASP A 854 18.20 -1.79 27.38
CA ASP A 854 18.82 -2.52 28.50
C ASP A 854 17.78 -2.87 29.57
N SER A 855 16.83 -1.96 29.82
CA SER A 855 15.72 -2.17 30.74
C SER A 855 14.43 -1.56 30.20
N GLY A 856 13.33 -2.33 30.24
CA GLY A 856 12.02 -1.93 29.71
C GLY A 856 12.06 -1.75 28.19
N GLY A 857 12.04 -2.85 27.43
CA GLY A 857 12.05 -2.80 25.96
C GLY A 857 10.88 -1.97 25.41
N GLY A 858 9.67 -2.26 25.86
CA GLY A 858 8.46 -1.53 25.49
C GLY A 858 8.34 -0.21 26.23
N ILE A 859 8.04 -0.26 27.53
CA ILE A 859 7.81 0.91 28.38
C ILE A 859 8.64 0.79 29.65
N THR A 860 9.38 1.84 30.01
CA THR A 860 9.83 2.07 31.39
C THR A 860 9.06 3.24 31.97
N SER A 861 8.50 3.10 33.17
CA SER A 861 7.86 4.21 33.86
C SER A 861 8.26 4.32 35.32
N GLU A 862 8.63 5.52 35.72
CA GLU A 862 9.00 5.91 37.07
C GLU A 862 7.87 6.68 37.79
N TYR A 863 6.80 7.03 37.05
CA TYR A 863 5.60 7.72 37.54
C TYR A 863 4.33 7.35 36.74
N LYS A 864 3.18 7.97 37.01
CA LYS A 864 1.85 7.64 36.47
C LYS A 864 1.85 7.15 35.01
N LEU A 865 1.40 5.91 34.85
CA LEU A 865 1.16 5.25 33.57
C LEU A 865 -0.29 4.74 33.56
N SER A 866 -1.01 4.99 32.48
CA SER A 866 -2.35 4.43 32.27
C SER A 866 -2.38 3.63 30.97
N ILE A 867 -2.85 2.39 31.05
CA ILE A 867 -3.11 1.52 29.91
C ILE A 867 -4.58 1.13 29.94
N LYS A 868 -5.36 1.58 28.95
CA LYS A 868 -6.82 1.51 29.01
C LYS A 868 -7.47 1.30 27.65
N GLU A 869 -8.68 0.75 27.67
CA GLU A 869 -9.54 0.72 26.49
C GLU A 869 -9.94 2.16 26.08
N TYR A 870 -10.05 2.39 24.78
CA TYR A 870 -10.65 3.60 24.24
C TYR A 870 -11.38 3.25 22.94
N ALA A 871 -12.63 3.70 22.81
CA ALA A 871 -13.49 3.42 21.66
C ALA A 871 -13.55 1.92 21.27
N SER A 872 -13.73 1.04 22.28
CA SER A 872 -13.80 -0.42 22.11
C SER A 872 -12.57 -1.07 21.47
N LYS A 873 -11.43 -0.38 21.50
CA LYS A 873 -10.12 -0.91 21.11
C LYS A 873 -9.17 -0.88 22.30
N THR A 874 -8.29 -1.88 22.36
CA THR A 874 -7.37 -2.08 23.48
C THR A 874 -5.93 -2.07 22.99
N PRO A 875 -5.01 -1.39 23.70
CA PRO A 875 -3.62 -1.28 23.27
C PRO A 875 -2.86 -2.61 23.39
N THR A 876 -1.82 -2.79 22.59
CA THR A 876 -0.97 -3.99 22.61
C THR A 876 0.50 -3.63 22.81
N ILE A 877 1.14 -4.25 23.80
CA ILE A 877 2.59 -4.14 24.07
C ILE A 877 3.22 -5.50 23.83
N LYS A 878 3.90 -5.66 22.69
CA LYS A 878 4.35 -6.99 22.24
C LYS A 878 5.72 -7.07 21.63
N GLU A 879 6.35 -8.23 21.71
CA GLU A 879 7.59 -8.53 20.98
C GLU A 879 8.74 -7.55 21.28
N ASN A 880 8.70 -6.85 22.42
CA ASN A 880 9.79 -5.97 22.84
C ASN A 880 10.84 -6.79 23.59
N ASN A 881 12.11 -6.40 23.45
CA ASN A 881 13.24 -7.09 24.05
C ASN A 881 14.01 -6.19 25.02
N ALA A 882 14.39 -6.73 26.17
CA ALA A 882 15.35 -6.09 27.05
C ALA A 882 16.62 -6.93 27.22
N ASN A 883 17.78 -6.28 27.33
CA ASN A 883 19.03 -6.98 27.59
C ASN A 883 19.08 -7.51 29.02
N SER A 884 18.57 -6.77 30.02
CA SER A 884 18.69 -7.14 31.44
C SER A 884 17.36 -7.29 32.17
N ILE A 885 16.47 -6.29 32.09
CA ILE A 885 15.25 -6.25 32.92
C ILE A 885 14.06 -5.93 32.03
N CYS A 886 13.07 -6.81 32.03
CA CYS A 886 11.73 -6.63 31.45
C CYS A 886 11.65 -6.18 29.99
N GLY A 887 11.20 -7.10 29.13
CA GLY A 887 10.94 -6.78 27.72
C GLY A 887 9.74 -5.86 27.54
N GLY A 888 8.64 -6.10 28.25
CA GLY A 888 7.40 -5.32 28.12
C GLY A 888 7.41 -4.03 28.95
N ILE A 889 6.87 -4.07 30.16
CA ILE A 889 6.62 -2.90 31.02
C ILE A 889 7.43 -2.97 32.33
N TYR A 890 8.39 -2.06 32.47
CA TYR A 890 9.19 -1.92 33.69
C TYR A 890 8.70 -0.76 34.56
N LEU A 891 8.25 -1.05 35.78
CA LEU A 891 7.78 -0.06 36.75
C LEU A 891 8.80 0.11 37.89
N ARG A 892 9.11 1.36 38.24
CA ARG A 892 10.16 1.71 39.21
C ARG A 892 9.70 2.72 40.25
N TYR A 893 10.39 2.77 41.39
CA TYR A 893 10.17 3.75 42.45
C TYR A 893 8.69 3.79 42.91
N ASN A 894 8.07 4.98 42.94
CA ASN A 894 6.70 5.20 43.42
C ASN A 894 5.68 5.22 42.26
N ASN A 895 5.93 4.42 41.22
CA ASN A 895 5.07 4.34 40.04
C ASN A 895 3.63 3.90 40.40
N ILE A 896 2.67 4.42 39.62
CA ILE A 896 1.29 3.92 39.60
C ILE A 896 0.95 3.55 38.15
N LEU A 897 0.60 2.28 37.92
CA LEU A 897 0.04 1.78 36.68
C LEU A 897 -1.46 1.54 36.86
N ASN A 898 -2.28 2.31 36.16
CA ASN A 898 -3.71 2.07 35.98
C ASN A 898 -3.91 1.18 34.75
N PHE A 899 -4.06 -0.13 34.94
CA PHE A 899 -4.18 -1.11 33.87
C PHE A 899 -5.62 -1.61 33.77
N THR A 900 -6.41 -0.98 32.92
CA THR A 900 -7.87 -1.23 32.81
C THR A 900 -8.27 -1.88 31.49
N GLY A 901 -7.33 -1.98 30.54
CA GLY A 901 -7.52 -2.69 29.27
C GLY A 901 -6.21 -2.76 28.50
N GLY A 902 -6.07 -3.74 27.60
CA GLY A 902 -4.87 -3.95 26.79
C GLY A 902 -4.12 -5.24 27.11
N THR A 903 -3.23 -5.63 26.19
CA THR A 903 -2.54 -6.92 26.23
C THR A 903 -1.02 -6.74 26.18
N VAL A 904 -0.31 -7.36 27.12
CA VAL A 904 1.15 -7.50 27.13
C VAL A 904 1.50 -8.94 26.74
N THR A 905 2.23 -9.16 25.64
CA THR A 905 2.45 -10.51 25.08
C THR A 905 3.74 -10.66 24.30
N GLY A 906 4.38 -11.82 24.34
CA GLY A 906 5.52 -12.16 23.47
C GLY A 906 6.79 -11.30 23.69
N ASN A 907 6.87 -10.53 24.77
CA ASN A 907 8.07 -9.76 25.10
C ASN A 907 9.18 -10.68 25.67
N THR A 908 10.45 -10.30 25.54
CA THR A 908 11.61 -11.13 25.88
C THR A 908 12.67 -10.41 26.71
N VAL A 909 13.48 -11.18 27.44
CA VAL A 909 14.70 -10.69 28.12
C VAL A 909 15.86 -11.59 27.71
N SER A 910 16.96 -10.99 27.27
CA SER A 910 18.11 -11.71 26.69
C SER A 910 19.12 -12.23 27.72
N ALA A 911 19.33 -11.55 28.86
CA ALA A 911 20.21 -12.04 29.92
C ALA A 911 19.58 -13.19 30.73
N LEU A 912 20.41 -14.01 31.38
CA LEU A 912 20.00 -15.07 32.31
C LEU A 912 20.48 -14.76 33.74
N PRO A 913 19.62 -14.83 34.77
CA PRO A 913 18.17 -15.04 34.70
C PRO A 913 17.44 -13.74 34.32
N GLY A 914 16.79 -13.72 33.15
CA GLY A 914 16.04 -12.55 32.68
C GLY A 914 14.77 -12.36 33.49
N LEU A 915 14.59 -11.19 34.11
CA LEU A 915 13.50 -10.91 35.04
C LEU A 915 12.30 -10.28 34.32
N GLY A 916 11.10 -10.85 34.51
CA GLY A 916 9.79 -10.27 34.17
C GLY A 916 9.62 -9.94 32.70
N LYS A 917 9.53 -10.95 31.84
CA LYS A 917 9.46 -10.78 30.38
C LYS A 917 8.32 -9.84 29.98
N GLY A 918 7.14 -10.03 30.57
CA GLY A 918 5.98 -9.18 30.34
C GLY A 918 6.03 -7.88 31.14
N MET A 919 6.11 -7.99 32.46
CA MET A 919 6.11 -6.85 33.37
C MET A 919 7.04 -7.09 34.56
N TYR A 920 7.66 -6.03 35.08
CA TYR A 920 8.46 -6.10 36.31
C TYR A 920 8.10 -4.95 37.24
N LEU A 921 7.70 -5.30 38.48
CA LEU A 921 7.39 -4.39 39.56
C LEU A 921 8.56 -4.38 40.55
N GLU A 922 9.26 -3.25 40.67
CA GLU A 922 10.52 -3.18 41.44
C GLU A 922 10.35 -3.46 42.95
N ALA A 923 9.28 -2.93 43.56
CA ALA A 923 9.09 -2.91 45.00
C ALA A 923 7.63 -2.67 45.39
N LYS A 924 7.30 -2.75 46.69
CA LYS A 924 5.95 -2.43 47.21
C LYS A 924 5.45 -1.03 46.84
N SER A 925 6.37 -0.09 46.60
CA SER A 925 6.04 1.27 46.18
C SER A 925 5.52 1.37 44.74
N THR A 926 5.79 0.37 43.89
CA THR A 926 5.22 0.31 42.54
C THR A 926 3.82 -0.30 42.62
N LYS A 927 2.80 0.48 42.27
CA LYS A 927 1.39 0.09 42.35
C LYS A 927 0.88 -0.30 40.97
N VAL A 928 0.20 -1.44 40.90
CA VAL A 928 -0.52 -1.87 39.70
C VAL A 928 -1.97 -2.09 40.07
N GLU A 929 -2.86 -1.36 39.40
CA GLU A 929 -4.30 -1.44 39.57
C GLU A 929 -4.91 -2.07 38.32
N MET A 930 -5.48 -3.27 38.45
CA MET A 930 -6.04 -4.07 37.36
C MET A 930 -7.57 -4.14 37.41
N SER A 931 -8.20 -3.94 36.25
CA SER A 931 -9.63 -4.20 36.00
C SER A 931 -9.89 -4.37 34.50
N GLY A 932 -11.14 -4.67 34.12
CA GLY A 932 -11.57 -4.67 32.72
C GLY A 932 -10.93 -5.79 31.89
N SER A 933 -10.34 -5.43 30.74
CA SER A 933 -9.71 -6.34 29.78
C SER A 933 -8.17 -6.37 29.91
N ALA A 934 -7.62 -5.91 31.03
CA ALA A 934 -6.19 -5.87 31.28
C ALA A 934 -5.58 -7.27 31.39
N THR A 935 -4.62 -7.59 30.52
CA THR A 935 -4.05 -8.94 30.40
C THR A 935 -2.55 -8.92 30.17
N VAL A 936 -1.82 -9.74 30.92
CA VAL A 936 -0.46 -10.18 30.60
C VAL A 936 -0.56 -11.64 30.17
N ASN A 937 -0.33 -11.89 28.88
CA ASN A 937 -0.61 -13.18 28.24
C ASN A 937 0.32 -14.29 28.75
N GLU A 938 -0.08 -15.55 28.59
CA GLU A 938 0.58 -16.75 29.15
C GLU A 938 2.04 -16.93 28.73
N ASN A 939 2.43 -16.42 27.56
CA ASN A 939 3.82 -16.44 27.09
C ASN A 939 4.72 -15.37 27.74
N ASN A 940 4.17 -14.60 28.68
CA ASN A 940 4.79 -13.55 29.44
C ASN A 940 4.41 -13.67 30.93
N ASP A 941 5.23 -13.09 31.80
CA ASP A 941 5.03 -13.10 33.24
C ASP A 941 5.09 -11.69 33.84
N VAL A 942 4.47 -11.54 35.00
CA VAL A 942 4.61 -10.38 35.88
C VAL A 942 5.54 -10.76 37.01
N HIS A 943 6.73 -10.18 37.03
CA HIS A 943 7.70 -10.41 38.09
C HIS A 943 7.48 -9.45 39.26
N LEU A 944 7.21 -10.01 40.44
CA LEU A 944 6.96 -9.28 41.68
C LEU A 944 8.23 -9.14 42.51
N GLY A 945 8.84 -7.95 42.46
CA GLY A 945 10.03 -7.59 43.23
C GLY A 945 9.80 -7.36 44.72
N GLY A 946 10.71 -6.61 45.34
CA GLY A 946 10.83 -6.44 46.79
C GLY A 946 11.92 -7.32 47.41
N PHE A 947 12.72 -6.74 48.30
CA PHE A 947 13.89 -7.38 48.91
C PHE A 947 13.59 -8.12 50.23
N ASP A 948 12.46 -7.82 50.86
CA ASP A 948 12.01 -8.42 52.13
C ASP A 948 10.49 -8.27 52.31
N SER A 949 9.96 -8.82 53.40
CA SER A 949 8.54 -8.84 53.74
C SER A 949 7.89 -7.48 53.95
N SER A 950 8.67 -6.44 54.25
CA SER A 950 8.16 -5.06 54.35
C SER A 950 7.93 -4.41 52.98
N ASN A 951 8.58 -4.94 51.94
CA ASN A 951 8.73 -4.28 50.64
C ASN A 951 8.31 -5.14 49.42
N TYR A 952 7.54 -6.22 49.61
CA TYR A 952 7.05 -7.02 48.50
C TYR A 952 6.05 -6.28 47.60
N ALA A 953 6.29 -6.35 46.28
CA ALA A 953 5.32 -5.93 45.27
C ALA A 953 4.14 -6.90 45.17
N TYR A 954 2.96 -6.37 44.82
CA TYR A 954 1.71 -7.10 44.61
C TYR A 954 0.84 -6.37 43.58
N ILE A 955 -0.14 -7.07 43.00
CA ILE A 955 -1.16 -6.49 42.12
C ILE A 955 -2.40 -6.15 42.93
N THR A 956 -3.05 -5.03 42.62
CA THR A 956 -4.34 -4.64 43.17
C THR A 956 -5.43 -4.81 42.12
N VAL A 957 -6.52 -5.49 42.45
CA VAL A 957 -7.71 -5.63 41.61
C VAL A 957 -8.74 -4.61 42.09
N THR A 958 -9.06 -3.65 41.23
CA THR A 958 -9.98 -2.55 41.52
C THR A 958 -11.36 -2.73 40.88
N GLY A 959 -11.52 -3.75 40.03
CA GLY A 959 -12.78 -4.10 39.36
C GLY A 959 -12.75 -5.50 38.73
N ALA A 960 -13.86 -5.92 38.13
CA ALA A 960 -13.96 -7.23 37.50
C ALA A 960 -12.95 -7.38 36.34
N LEU A 961 -12.28 -8.54 36.27
CA LEU A 961 -11.40 -8.92 35.17
C LEU A 961 -12.14 -9.87 34.23
N THR A 962 -12.26 -9.45 32.97
CA THR A 962 -13.05 -10.15 31.95
C THR A 962 -12.39 -11.43 31.45
N GLU A 963 -11.07 -11.43 31.29
CA GLU A 963 -10.31 -12.58 30.77
C GLU A 963 -10.14 -13.71 31.79
N GLN A 964 -10.19 -14.96 31.33
CA GLN A 964 -9.98 -16.14 32.19
C GLN A 964 -8.55 -16.23 32.74
N HIS A 965 -7.58 -15.70 31.99
CA HIS A 965 -6.19 -15.54 32.40
C HIS A 965 -5.88 -14.04 32.49
N ALA A 966 -5.44 -13.57 33.67
CA ALA A 966 -5.08 -12.16 33.85
C ALA A 966 -3.56 -11.94 33.81
N ALA A 967 -2.80 -12.73 34.59
CA ALA A 967 -1.34 -12.69 34.55
C ALA A 967 -0.72 -13.90 35.26
N THR A 968 0.28 -14.53 34.64
CA THR A 968 1.19 -15.43 35.36
C THR A 968 2.15 -14.63 36.24
N LEU A 969 2.19 -14.93 37.55
CA LEU A 969 3.03 -14.22 38.50
C LEU A 969 4.32 -14.99 38.78
N THR A 970 5.45 -14.33 38.55
CA THR A 970 6.77 -14.82 38.95
C THR A 970 7.24 -14.09 40.18
N VAL A 971 7.70 -14.85 41.16
CA VAL A 971 8.21 -14.31 42.40
C VAL A 971 9.73 -14.49 42.45
N ARG A 972 10.45 -13.54 43.05
CA ARG A 972 11.91 -13.59 43.17
C ARG A 972 12.36 -14.82 43.97
N SER A 973 13.26 -15.64 43.42
CA SER A 973 13.61 -16.97 43.95
C SER A 973 14.43 -16.98 45.25
N ASP A 974 15.14 -15.90 45.57
CA ASP A 974 16.01 -15.82 46.74
C ASP A 974 15.25 -15.58 48.06
N PHE A 975 14.23 -14.71 48.05
CA PHE A 975 13.47 -14.36 49.26
C PHE A 975 11.96 -14.23 49.05
N GLY A 976 11.48 -14.35 47.81
CA GLY A 976 10.10 -14.00 47.49
C GLY A 976 9.09 -15.12 47.70
N TYR A 977 9.46 -16.38 47.47
CA TYR A 977 8.60 -17.56 47.63
C TYR A 977 8.42 -17.93 49.11
N THR A 978 7.59 -17.15 49.80
CA THR A 978 7.28 -17.30 51.23
C THR A 978 5.79 -17.55 51.40
N ALA A 979 5.42 -18.64 52.09
CA ALA A 979 4.02 -18.96 52.37
C ALA A 979 3.35 -17.80 53.14
N GLY A 980 2.14 -17.43 52.75
CA GLY A 980 1.40 -16.30 53.30
C GLY A 980 1.70 -14.94 52.63
N ARG A 981 2.71 -14.83 51.75
CA ARG A 981 2.98 -13.59 50.99
C ARG A 981 1.77 -13.24 50.12
N GLU A 982 1.31 -12.00 50.26
CA GLU A 982 0.25 -11.44 49.41
C GLU A 982 0.82 -11.09 48.03
N VAL A 983 0.22 -11.63 46.98
CA VAL A 983 0.63 -11.39 45.58
C VAL A 983 -0.45 -10.66 44.79
N VAL A 984 -1.72 -10.80 45.18
CA VAL A 984 -2.86 -10.06 44.62
C VAL A 984 -3.78 -9.61 45.76
N LYS A 985 -4.32 -8.39 45.70
CA LYS A 985 -5.27 -7.83 46.67
C LYS A 985 -6.48 -7.25 45.98
N GLY A 986 -7.66 -7.35 46.57
CA GLY A 986 -8.81 -6.55 46.16
C GLY A 986 -8.84 -5.22 46.91
N ASP A 987 -9.07 -4.11 46.20
CA ASP A 987 -9.28 -2.79 46.80
C ASP A 987 -10.68 -2.27 46.42
N GLY A 988 -11.59 -2.27 47.41
CA GLY A 988 -13.02 -2.03 47.18
C GLY A 988 -13.74 -3.13 46.38
N PHE A 989 -13.02 -4.01 45.68
CA PHE A 989 -13.54 -5.13 44.90
C PHE A 989 -13.29 -6.48 45.61
N PRO A 990 -14.32 -7.34 45.81
CA PRO A 990 -14.17 -8.63 46.46
C PRO A 990 -13.61 -9.70 45.51
N LEU A 991 -12.46 -10.30 45.88
CA LEU A 991 -11.88 -11.44 45.19
C LEU A 991 -12.67 -12.72 45.48
N THR A 992 -12.84 -13.56 44.46
CA THR A 992 -13.50 -14.88 44.56
C THR A 992 -12.51 -16.01 44.29
N LEU A 993 -12.88 -17.27 44.56
CA LEU A 993 -12.01 -18.43 44.29
C LEU A 993 -11.58 -18.53 42.81
N ALA A 994 -12.39 -18.02 41.87
CA ALA A 994 -12.04 -18.01 40.45
C ALA A 994 -10.78 -17.18 40.14
N TYR A 995 -10.43 -16.21 41.00
CA TYR A 995 -9.24 -15.37 40.83
C TYR A 995 -7.93 -16.12 41.08
N ILE A 996 -7.96 -17.28 41.74
CA ILE A 996 -6.79 -18.16 41.87
C ILE A 996 -6.31 -18.61 40.47
N ASN A 997 -7.25 -18.98 39.59
CA ASN A 997 -6.93 -19.41 38.23
C ASN A 997 -6.57 -18.26 37.28
N LYS A 998 -7.04 -17.04 37.57
CA LYS A 998 -6.66 -15.83 36.80
C LYS A 998 -5.20 -15.43 37.03
N PHE A 999 -4.62 -15.81 38.17
CA PHE A 999 -3.26 -15.45 38.58
C PHE A 999 -2.41 -16.67 38.96
N PRO A 1000 -2.07 -17.55 38.00
CA PRO A 1000 -1.21 -18.70 38.27
C PRO A 1000 0.19 -18.24 38.71
N ILE A 1001 0.85 -19.03 39.57
CA ILE A 1001 2.18 -18.73 40.10
C ILE A 1001 3.21 -19.62 39.41
N THR A 1002 4.37 -19.08 39.04
CA THR A 1002 5.44 -19.88 38.45
C THR A 1002 6.10 -20.82 39.48
N LYS A 1003 6.72 -21.88 38.97
CA LYS A 1003 7.51 -22.82 39.78
C LYS A 1003 8.74 -22.12 40.35
N GLN A 1004 9.03 -22.34 41.62
CA GLN A 1004 10.32 -21.97 42.21
C GLN A 1004 11.38 -22.96 41.76
N THR A 1005 12.50 -22.49 41.19
CA THR A 1005 13.58 -23.35 40.67
C THR A 1005 14.85 -23.32 41.50
N ALA A 1006 14.99 -22.38 42.43
CA ALA A 1006 16.12 -22.26 43.36
C ALA A 1006 15.65 -21.71 44.71
N PRO A 1007 16.24 -22.13 45.84
CA PRO A 1007 17.32 -23.12 45.97
C PRO A 1007 16.86 -24.58 45.79
N SER A 1008 15.55 -24.84 45.80
CA SER A 1008 14.95 -26.15 45.54
C SER A 1008 13.71 -25.99 44.68
N GLU A 1009 13.42 -27.00 43.86
CA GLU A 1009 12.19 -27.03 43.08
C GLU A 1009 10.95 -27.13 43.98
N GLN A 1010 9.98 -26.22 43.80
CA GLN A 1010 8.72 -26.21 44.55
C GLN A 1010 7.60 -25.62 43.69
N GLU A 1011 6.49 -26.34 43.58
CA GLU A 1011 5.26 -25.83 42.98
C GLU A 1011 4.54 -24.88 43.95
N TRP A 1012 3.93 -23.83 43.41
CA TRP A 1012 3.24 -22.81 44.21
C TRP A 1012 1.85 -22.54 43.65
N THR A 1013 0.91 -22.26 44.55
CA THR A 1013 -0.44 -21.79 44.24
C THR A 1013 -0.80 -20.67 45.21
N THR A 1014 -2.05 -20.19 45.16
CA THR A 1014 -2.56 -19.22 46.13
C THR A 1014 -3.79 -19.74 46.86
N GLU A 1015 -4.00 -19.24 48.07
CA GLU A 1015 -5.27 -19.36 48.78
C GLU A 1015 -5.88 -17.98 49.02
N LEU A 1016 -7.20 -17.90 48.96
CA LEU A 1016 -7.95 -16.68 49.19
C LEU A 1016 -8.17 -16.47 50.70
N SER A 1017 -7.67 -15.36 51.24
CA SER A 1017 -7.87 -15.00 52.65
C SER A 1017 -7.82 -13.47 52.82
N SER A 1018 -8.76 -12.92 53.61
CA SER A 1018 -8.86 -11.48 53.89
C SER A 1018 -8.87 -10.58 52.63
N ASN A 1019 -9.59 -10.98 51.59
CA ASN A 1019 -9.62 -10.30 50.28
C ASN A 1019 -8.27 -10.21 49.55
N ALA A 1020 -7.36 -11.14 49.82
CA ALA A 1020 -6.06 -11.26 49.16
C ALA A 1020 -5.77 -12.70 48.74
N LEU A 1021 -5.03 -12.86 47.64
CA LEU A 1021 -4.43 -14.13 47.24
C LEU A 1021 -3.04 -14.23 47.88
N ARG A 1022 -2.87 -15.24 48.73
CA ARG A 1022 -1.64 -15.48 49.48
C ARG A 1022 -0.94 -16.74 49.00
N LEU A 1023 0.38 -16.69 48.85
CA LEU A 1023 1.18 -17.83 48.39
C LEU A 1023 1.03 -19.03 49.33
N LYS A 1024 0.87 -20.21 48.72
CA LYS A 1024 0.80 -21.50 49.38
C LYS A 1024 1.61 -22.53 48.58
N LYS A 1025 2.31 -23.43 49.27
CA LYS A 1025 2.99 -24.54 48.61
C LYS A 1025 1.97 -25.45 47.91
N GLY A 1026 2.20 -25.74 46.65
CA GLY A 1026 1.45 -26.76 45.92
C GLY A 1026 1.76 -28.14 46.50
N THR A 1027 0.73 -28.98 46.62
CA THR A 1027 0.93 -30.42 46.79
C THR A 1027 1.52 -31.02 45.51
N PRO A 1028 2.54 -31.90 45.59
CA PRO A 1028 3.14 -32.55 44.43
C PRO A 1028 2.15 -33.25 43.51
#